data_AF-A0A1W6CRE6-F1
#
_entry.id   AF-A0A1W6CRE6-F1
#
_cell.length_a   1.000
_cell.length_b   1.000
_cell.length_c   1.000
_cell.angle_alpha   90.00
_cell.angle_beta   90.00
_cell.angle_gamma   90.00
#
_symmetry.space_group_name_H-M   'P 1'
#
loop_
_entity.id
_entity.type
_entity.pdbx_description
1 polymer ?
#
loop_
_entity_poly.entity_id
_entity_poly.type
_entity_poly.pdbx_seq_one_letter_code
_entity_poly.pdbx_strand_id
1 'polypeptide(L)'
;MPTKVFDAARASAITVPDGFALASADFHRIGPNLEIVATNGSRLVVRDFFALATPPDLHTQEGAIITADLAVRLAGPMAPGQYAQTAPTQGPAPIGEVDTTSGVAQIRHADGTVEAAVKGMAVFEGDIVTTGAKGSVGIVFVDGSTFSVGNAARAILDQLSYDPGTNTGSSTVSVTNGPFSFISGEIARTAPDAMIVKTPILTIGVRGTTVAGVAAPEGGNNTVALLADSGGTVGQIAVKNAAGVQVMSQVNQAVQISSALLPPPPPVTLTAQQIQQSFGSAVQSLPPPQPPLQQRTEPPASPQMRQQQQQMQQKSDAAPKTQAEKAAAVAEAKAAVEAKVKAEAEKVAKDTAKLAVDPKAIAEAKANEARLAAQANLPAAAADMAKAATALFGAQGAADVAKAATTLFGAQAGSDFAKAATTLFGPTSESGLAALGQGALVGGNEGFGAAVEQFAKAIDSLVGNVLANDPNGALFGGLNILAPQNQLLLAQHIETVVQQQIQNQVNNVVQQASQQTTTVHTLTGGSQTVTTTVGVNDYITGTASANTVTISGVMGTGDSFIDETDGDGDKLILMGTNTGFQVGKIETIDLSGTNGANTFIIGNDGTVSITLSSYADSISVSQLTGHASQMTTGNQTWNITGLLGANGAADAFDMGGGTDTMALLTAGTHSLTLTGVETLTLANGGNVLTFSTPISNGMTVTGGSGTDTLNLALGGNSITFSGIESIVGGSGSDALTTSGTFSGFNLNGGNGTDSLTWSTGTVPTTGSQIVITPTISNVESLIFNVHPGSGAGNFGSLETHLDPANISGVTSIQITGGGGFYVDTNYLPSTVTSVQVVQTGSVSTLDGTGNPTTVNYADSDIHLRLSGATTSVTGGSGSSDSIVLSDGTAHTLSVSGVESITGGNGVDTVSATSGAVTFIGGAGADIVNFTSSGGNADIMKYAATGDVGDYVNYFVSGEDKVSFDGALFTHTNGAANGALGGFALNASDFTTTGAANSGKHFAYDTSTGNLYYDADANASTNDSVVVAHVASDSGSTAVSGFAATDIHFTS
;
A
#
# COMPACT_ATOMS: atom_id res chain seq x y z
N MET A 1 47.74 1.18 8.64
CA MET A 1 47.00 0.74 9.85
C MET A 1 46.51 -0.67 9.61
N PRO A 2 46.48 -1.58 10.61
CA PRO A 2 46.00 -2.94 10.39
C PRO A 2 44.50 -2.96 10.08
N THR A 3 44.12 -3.57 8.96
CA THR A 3 42.71 -3.82 8.60
C THR A 3 42.15 -4.88 9.52
N LYS A 4 41.04 -4.60 10.20
CA LYS A 4 40.32 -5.61 10.99
C LYS A 4 39.28 -6.29 10.12
N VAL A 5 39.18 -7.62 10.22
CA VAL A 5 38.30 -8.43 9.39
C VAL A 5 37.31 -9.19 10.26
N PHE A 6 36.02 -9.05 9.95
CA PHE A 6 34.90 -9.76 10.58
C PHE A 6 34.21 -10.66 9.55
N ASP A 7 33.42 -11.62 10.00
CA ASP A 7 32.74 -12.61 9.19
C ASP A 7 31.23 -12.49 9.43
N ALA A 8 30.45 -12.19 8.38
CA ALA A 8 29.01 -11.95 8.49
C ALA A 8 28.21 -13.21 8.81
N ALA A 9 28.70 -14.41 8.46
CA ALA A 9 27.94 -15.66 8.59
C ALA A 9 27.78 -16.17 10.03
N ARG A 10 28.34 -15.48 11.03
CA ARG A 10 28.47 -15.98 12.41
C ARG A 10 27.66 -15.23 13.47
N ALA A 11 26.96 -14.15 13.14
CA ALA A 11 26.20 -13.38 14.12
C ALA A 11 25.06 -12.58 13.47
N SER A 12 23.99 -12.32 14.23
CA SER A 12 22.91 -11.40 13.84
C SER A 12 23.30 -9.92 13.97
N ALA A 13 24.34 -9.61 14.74
CA ALA A 13 24.92 -8.28 14.89
C ALA A 13 26.44 -8.37 15.05
N ILE A 14 27.17 -7.40 14.50
CA ILE A 14 28.64 -7.28 14.58
C ILE A 14 29.01 -6.06 15.41
N THR A 15 29.73 -6.27 16.51
CA THR A 15 30.27 -5.18 17.33
C THR A 15 31.61 -4.69 16.78
N VAL A 16 31.63 -3.44 16.30
CA VAL A 16 32.79 -2.75 15.78
C VAL A 16 33.67 -2.24 16.93
N PRO A 17 35.01 -2.37 16.85
CA PRO A 17 35.91 -1.91 17.92
C PRO A 17 35.92 -0.39 18.12
N ASP A 18 36.27 0.04 19.34
CA ASP A 18 36.36 1.45 19.75
C ASP A 18 37.24 2.29 18.81
N GLY A 19 36.80 3.54 18.58
CA GLY A 19 37.46 4.51 17.71
C GLY A 19 37.06 4.44 16.23
N PHE A 20 36.12 3.57 15.86
CA PHE A 20 35.51 3.51 14.53
C PHE A 20 34.16 4.25 14.55
N ALA A 21 34.17 5.56 14.31
CA ALA A 21 32.96 6.39 14.31
C ALA A 21 32.07 6.08 13.08
N LEU A 22 31.27 5.01 13.17
CA LEU A 22 30.40 4.51 12.09
C LEU A 22 29.51 5.59 11.49
N ALA A 23 29.05 6.53 12.33
CA ALA A 23 28.20 7.64 11.93
C ALA A 23 28.83 8.60 10.89
N SER A 24 30.16 8.64 10.83
CA SER A 24 30.95 9.49 9.93
C SER A 24 31.84 8.71 8.97
N ALA A 25 31.77 7.38 9.00
CA ALA A 25 32.61 6.51 8.19
C ALA A 25 32.08 6.38 6.77
N ASP A 26 32.97 6.04 5.84
CA ASP A 26 32.61 5.76 4.45
C ASP A 26 32.47 4.26 4.23
N PHE A 27 31.35 3.86 3.62
CA PHE A 27 31.00 2.47 3.35
C PHE A 27 31.23 2.20 1.87
N HIS A 28 31.90 1.11 1.56
CA HIS A 28 32.24 0.70 0.19
C HIS A 28 31.93 -0.79 0.01
N ARG A 29 31.25 -1.12 -1.08
CA ARG A 29 31.05 -2.51 -1.47
C ARG A 29 32.25 -3.03 -2.27
N ILE A 30 32.83 -4.15 -1.84
CA ILE A 30 33.96 -4.82 -2.52
C ILE A 30 33.61 -6.29 -2.75
N GLY A 31 33.04 -6.59 -3.92
CA GLY A 31 32.53 -7.93 -4.24
C GLY A 31 31.43 -8.34 -3.25
N PRO A 32 31.55 -9.50 -2.57
CA PRO A 32 30.60 -9.92 -1.53
C PRO A 32 30.84 -9.23 -0.17
N ASN A 33 31.91 -8.44 -0.02
CA ASN A 33 32.33 -7.87 1.27
C ASN A 33 31.93 -6.40 1.42
N LEU A 34 31.76 -5.96 2.66
CA LEU A 34 31.61 -4.55 3.04
C LEU A 34 32.92 -4.01 3.62
N GLU A 35 33.50 -2.98 3.01
CA GLU A 35 34.61 -2.20 3.57
C GLU A 35 34.07 -0.91 4.21
N ILE A 36 34.44 -0.67 5.46
CA ILE A 36 34.15 0.57 6.19
C ILE A 36 35.47 1.28 6.44
N VAL A 37 35.54 2.56 6.07
CA VAL A 37 36.72 3.42 6.21
C VAL A 37 36.38 4.55 7.17
N ALA A 38 37.02 4.56 8.34
CA ALA A 38 36.84 5.65 9.31
C ALA A 38 37.53 6.93 8.83
N THR A 39 37.10 8.07 9.36
CA THR A 39 37.67 9.41 9.07
C THR A 39 39.17 9.53 9.39
N ASN A 40 39.68 8.68 10.30
CA ASN A 40 41.10 8.58 10.64
C ASN A 40 41.92 7.67 9.68
N GLY A 41 41.28 7.13 8.63
CA GLY A 41 41.89 6.24 7.64
C GLY A 41 42.00 4.77 8.06
N SER A 42 41.47 4.38 9.23
CA SER A 42 41.38 2.98 9.65
C SER A 42 40.35 2.24 8.81
N ARG A 43 40.59 0.96 8.54
CA ARG A 43 39.75 0.12 7.65
C ARG A 43 39.23 -1.10 8.39
N LEU A 44 37.96 -1.40 8.16
CA LEU A 44 37.25 -2.57 8.66
C LEU A 44 36.64 -3.30 7.46
N VAL A 45 36.78 -4.61 7.37
CA VAL A 45 36.13 -5.41 6.33
C VAL A 45 35.21 -6.43 6.98
N VAL A 46 33.94 -6.43 6.59
CA VAL A 46 32.98 -7.47 6.93
C VAL A 46 32.84 -8.40 5.73
N ARG A 47 33.30 -9.64 5.88
CA ARG A 47 33.28 -10.64 4.80
C ARG A 47 31.88 -11.16 4.57
N ASP A 48 31.55 -11.37 3.30
CA ASP A 48 30.30 -11.98 2.84
C ASP A 48 29.02 -11.23 3.27
N PHE A 49 29.16 -9.96 3.64
CA PHE A 49 28.05 -9.10 4.06
C PHE A 49 26.93 -9.03 3.01
N PHE A 50 27.29 -8.95 1.72
CA PHE A 50 26.33 -8.88 0.63
C PHE A 50 25.97 -10.24 0.02
N ALA A 51 26.52 -11.34 0.56
CA ALA A 51 26.21 -12.70 0.12
C ALA A 51 25.05 -13.33 0.92
N LEU A 52 24.65 -12.71 2.03
CA LEU A 52 23.55 -13.16 2.90
C LEU A 52 22.24 -12.47 2.51
N ALA A 53 21.13 -13.21 2.55
CA ALA A 53 19.78 -12.66 2.35
C ALA A 53 19.38 -11.66 3.45
N THR A 54 19.87 -11.88 4.68
CA THR A 54 19.67 -11.01 5.84
C THR A 54 21.03 -10.66 6.46
N PRO A 55 21.69 -9.56 6.02
CA PRO A 55 22.96 -9.14 6.57
C PRO A 55 22.83 -8.73 8.05
N PRO A 56 23.91 -8.84 8.85
CA PRO A 56 23.91 -8.45 10.25
C PRO A 56 23.94 -6.93 10.47
N ASP A 57 23.35 -6.47 11.57
CA ASP A 57 23.45 -5.06 12.00
C ASP A 57 24.86 -4.73 12.52
N LEU A 58 25.29 -3.49 12.35
CA LEU A 58 26.59 -3.01 12.81
C LEU A 58 26.42 -2.20 14.09
N HIS A 59 26.88 -2.78 15.19
CA HIS A 59 26.83 -2.18 16.51
C HIS A 59 28.21 -1.63 16.85
N THR A 60 28.25 -0.62 17.69
CA THR A 60 29.48 -0.21 18.39
C THR A 60 29.44 -0.71 19.84
N GLN A 61 30.56 -0.65 20.56
CA GLN A 61 30.58 -1.03 21.98
C GLN A 61 29.80 -0.08 22.88
N GLU A 62 29.53 1.15 22.42
CA GLU A 62 28.87 2.20 23.19
C GLU A 62 27.33 2.24 22.96
N GLY A 63 26.80 1.39 22.06
CA GLY A 63 25.36 1.24 21.79
C GLY A 63 24.77 1.79 20.47
N ALA A 64 25.54 2.43 19.59
CA ALA A 64 25.06 2.95 18.31
C ALA A 64 24.85 1.83 17.30
N ILE A 65 23.75 1.93 16.56
CA ILE A 65 23.32 0.90 15.62
C ILE A 65 23.22 1.51 14.23
N ILE A 66 24.00 0.96 13.29
CA ILE A 66 23.77 1.11 11.85
C ILE A 66 23.13 -0.18 11.38
N THR A 67 21.86 -0.10 10.98
CA THR A 67 21.12 -1.28 10.51
C THR A 67 21.72 -1.82 9.22
N ALA A 68 21.50 -3.10 8.95
CA ALA A 68 21.98 -3.77 7.76
C ALA A 68 21.50 -3.07 6.47
N ASP A 69 20.22 -2.66 6.42
CA ASP A 69 19.65 -1.90 5.29
C ASP A 69 20.37 -0.56 5.08
N LEU A 70 20.64 0.18 6.16
CA LEU A 70 21.35 1.44 6.09
C LEU A 70 22.81 1.24 5.63
N ALA A 71 23.47 0.19 6.10
CA ALA A 71 24.83 -0.15 5.66
C ALA A 71 24.88 -0.53 4.16
N VAL A 72 23.87 -1.23 3.65
CA VAL A 72 23.72 -1.55 2.22
C VAL A 72 23.58 -0.27 1.40
N ARG A 73 22.67 0.64 1.81
CA ARG A 73 22.44 1.93 1.13
C ARG A 73 23.69 2.82 1.16
N LEU A 74 24.37 2.89 2.29
CA LEU A 74 25.60 3.68 2.45
C LEU A 74 26.76 3.13 1.58
N ALA A 75 26.81 1.83 1.31
CA ALA A 75 27.85 1.19 0.50
C ALA A 75 27.67 1.40 -1.02
N GLY A 76 26.44 1.66 -1.47
CA GLY A 76 26.10 1.89 -2.88
C GLY A 76 26.14 0.63 -3.78
N PRO A 77 25.72 0.75 -5.05
CA PRO A 77 25.70 -0.35 -6.00
C PRO A 77 27.11 -0.79 -6.44
N MET A 78 27.24 -2.04 -6.93
CA MET A 78 28.54 -2.62 -7.34
C MET A 78 29.17 -1.91 -8.54
N ALA A 79 28.38 -1.27 -9.40
CA ALA A 79 28.82 -0.52 -10.56
C ALA A 79 28.01 0.78 -10.68
N PRO A 80 28.49 1.90 -10.12
CA PRO A 80 27.83 3.19 -10.26
C PRO A 80 27.66 3.57 -11.74
N GLY A 81 26.43 3.86 -12.16
CA GLY A 81 26.12 4.34 -13.52
C GLY A 81 26.11 3.30 -14.65
N GLN A 82 26.04 1.99 -14.38
CA GLN A 82 25.80 0.96 -15.41
C GLN A 82 24.39 0.39 -15.32
N TYR A 83 23.48 0.88 -16.16
CA TYR A 83 22.17 0.26 -16.38
C TYR A 83 22.22 -0.71 -17.56
N ALA A 84 21.57 -1.87 -17.41
CA ALA A 84 21.16 -2.68 -18.55
C ALA A 84 20.10 -1.90 -19.33
N GLN A 85 20.42 -1.54 -20.57
CA GLN A 85 19.55 -0.74 -21.43
C GLN A 85 18.38 -1.59 -21.96
N THR A 86 17.31 -1.68 -21.17
CA THR A 86 16.01 -2.22 -21.58
C THR A 86 14.95 -1.15 -21.34
N ALA A 87 14.44 -0.56 -22.45
CA ALA A 87 13.25 0.29 -22.64
C ALA A 87 12.92 1.41 -21.62
N PRO A 88 12.31 2.55 -22.03
CA PRO A 88 12.02 3.66 -21.12
C PRO A 88 10.83 3.32 -20.22
N THR A 89 11.09 2.76 -19.04
CA THR A 89 10.19 2.87 -17.88
C THR A 89 10.23 4.30 -17.36
N GLN A 90 9.08 4.87 -16.98
CA GLN A 90 9.06 6.14 -16.25
C GLN A 90 9.96 6.01 -15.01
N GLY A 91 10.92 6.92 -14.86
CA GLY A 91 11.79 6.95 -13.69
C GLY A 91 10.97 7.13 -12.40
N PRO A 92 11.53 6.76 -11.23
CA PRO A 92 10.86 6.94 -9.95
C PRO A 92 10.41 8.40 -9.78
N ALA A 93 9.20 8.59 -9.24
CA ALA A 93 8.67 9.93 -9.01
C ALA A 93 9.54 10.67 -7.97
N PRO A 94 9.81 11.98 -8.18
CA PRO A 94 10.56 12.75 -7.20
C PRO A 94 9.76 12.91 -5.91
N ILE A 95 10.43 12.71 -4.77
CA ILE A 95 9.82 12.83 -3.43
C ILE A 95 9.96 14.25 -2.87
N GLY A 96 10.78 15.10 -3.49
CA GLY A 96 10.99 16.48 -3.10
C GLY A 96 11.90 17.26 -4.03
N GLU A 97 12.24 18.49 -3.64
CA GLU A 97 13.14 19.38 -4.36
C GLU A 97 14.06 20.15 -3.39
N VAL A 98 15.31 20.41 -3.79
CA VAL A 98 16.23 21.30 -3.08
C VAL A 98 15.80 22.76 -3.24
N ASP A 99 15.42 23.43 -2.15
CA ASP A 99 15.03 24.85 -2.17
C ASP A 99 16.18 25.78 -1.73
N THR A 100 17.02 25.35 -0.79
CA THR A 100 18.16 26.13 -0.32
C THR A 100 19.43 25.28 -0.36
N THR A 101 20.54 25.90 -0.76
CA THR A 101 21.87 25.30 -0.71
C THR A 101 22.87 26.40 -0.38
N SER A 102 23.80 26.10 0.52
CA SER A 102 24.88 27.00 0.92
C SER A 102 26.13 26.18 1.16
N GLY A 103 27.30 26.70 0.75
CA GLY A 103 28.55 25.96 0.83
C GLY A 103 28.60 24.74 -0.12
N VAL A 104 29.31 23.69 0.29
CA VAL A 104 29.43 22.45 -0.50
C VAL A 104 28.39 21.46 0.00
N ALA A 105 27.51 21.01 -0.88
CA ALA A 105 26.59 19.92 -0.63
C ALA A 105 26.40 19.06 -1.87
N GLN A 106 26.24 17.76 -1.66
CA GLN A 106 26.15 16.76 -2.70
C GLN A 106 24.99 15.81 -2.40
N ILE A 107 24.30 15.39 -3.45
CA ILE A 107 23.30 14.33 -3.41
C ILE A 107 23.87 13.14 -4.16
N ARG A 108 23.86 11.98 -3.51
CA ARG A 108 24.19 10.71 -4.15
C ARG A 108 22.90 9.92 -4.34
N HIS A 109 22.54 9.66 -5.58
CA HIS A 109 21.35 8.89 -5.91
C HIS A 109 21.54 7.39 -5.63
N ALA A 110 20.43 6.65 -5.57
CA ALA A 110 20.45 5.20 -5.32
C ALA A 110 21.27 4.40 -6.35
N ASP A 111 21.45 4.95 -7.55
CA ASP A 111 22.24 4.39 -8.65
C ASP A 111 23.76 4.63 -8.52
N GLY A 112 24.18 5.34 -7.46
CA GLY A 112 25.56 5.67 -7.16
C GLY A 112 26.08 6.92 -7.86
N THR A 113 25.28 7.60 -8.69
CA THR A 113 25.65 8.90 -9.27
C THR A 113 25.67 9.97 -8.18
N VAL A 114 26.62 10.91 -8.27
CA VAL A 114 26.80 11.98 -7.29
C VAL A 114 26.71 13.32 -8.02
N GLU A 115 25.75 14.14 -7.60
CA GLU A 115 25.51 15.47 -8.14
C GLU A 115 25.68 16.54 -7.06
N ALA A 116 26.04 17.76 -7.47
CA ALA A 116 26.09 18.89 -6.55
C ALA A 116 24.67 19.40 -6.28
N ALA A 117 24.28 19.55 -5.01
CA ALA A 117 22.95 20.00 -4.65
C ALA A 117 22.74 21.45 -5.08
N VAL A 118 21.92 21.65 -6.12
CA VAL A 118 21.52 22.97 -6.63
C VAL A 118 20.05 23.21 -6.37
N LYS A 119 19.67 24.48 -6.14
CA LYS A 119 18.26 24.86 -6.02
C LYS A 119 17.49 24.45 -7.29
N GLY A 120 16.35 23.80 -7.17
CA GLY A 120 15.64 23.22 -8.33
C GLY A 120 15.81 21.72 -8.50
N MET A 121 16.79 21.11 -7.83
CA MET A 121 17.13 19.70 -8.03
C MET A 121 16.09 18.79 -7.38
N ALA A 122 15.53 17.88 -8.16
CA ALA A 122 14.66 16.83 -7.67
C ALA A 122 15.44 15.84 -6.80
N VAL A 123 14.85 15.42 -5.69
CA VAL A 123 15.37 14.35 -4.83
C VAL A 123 14.43 13.14 -4.88
N PHE A 124 15.01 11.95 -4.77
CA PHE A 124 14.33 10.66 -4.90
C PHE A 124 14.48 9.82 -3.63
N GLU A 125 13.64 8.80 -3.50
CA GLU A 125 13.76 7.82 -2.42
C GLU A 125 15.10 7.09 -2.51
N GLY A 126 15.78 6.96 -1.37
CA GLY A 126 17.12 6.38 -1.25
C GLY A 126 18.28 7.37 -1.45
N ASP A 127 18.01 8.65 -1.77
CA ASP A 127 19.05 9.66 -1.94
C ASP A 127 19.82 9.93 -0.64
N ILE A 128 21.14 10.11 -0.77
CA ILE A 128 22.05 10.40 0.34
C ILE A 128 22.56 11.83 0.19
N VAL A 129 22.19 12.69 1.13
CA VAL A 129 22.59 14.10 1.19
C VAL A 129 23.82 14.23 2.08
N THR A 130 24.91 14.77 1.55
CA THR A 130 26.15 15.02 2.29
C THR A 130 26.57 16.49 2.17
N THR A 131 26.87 17.13 3.31
CA THR A 131 27.33 18.53 3.35
C THR A 131 28.76 18.65 3.88
N GLY A 132 29.50 19.64 3.36
CA GLY A 132 30.84 19.96 3.82
C GLY A 132 30.85 20.74 5.16
N ALA A 133 32.03 21.06 5.68
CA ALA A 133 32.22 21.73 6.96
C ALA A 133 31.56 23.13 7.10
N LYS A 134 31.16 23.74 5.98
CA LYS A 134 30.37 24.99 5.91
C LYS A 134 29.15 24.85 4.99
N GLY A 135 28.77 23.61 4.67
CA GLY A 135 27.67 23.30 3.78
C GLY A 135 26.34 23.25 4.53
N SER A 136 25.23 23.54 3.86
CA SER A 136 23.88 23.27 4.35
C SER A 136 22.94 23.12 3.15
N VAL A 137 21.94 22.25 3.27
CA VAL A 137 20.91 22.03 2.25
C VAL A 137 19.54 21.97 2.92
N GLY A 138 18.58 22.66 2.32
CA GLY A 138 17.17 22.59 2.63
C GLY A 138 16.38 21.99 1.47
N ILE A 139 15.58 20.98 1.79
CA ILE A 139 14.74 20.19 0.90
C ILE A 139 13.29 20.43 1.28
N VAL A 140 12.44 20.57 0.28
CA VAL A 140 10.99 20.61 0.44
C VAL A 140 10.42 19.35 -0.17
N PHE A 141 9.66 18.59 0.61
CA PHE A 141 9.03 17.36 0.16
C PHE A 141 7.69 17.63 -0.51
N VAL A 142 7.18 16.64 -1.23
CA VAL A 142 5.90 16.73 -1.95
C VAL A 142 4.69 16.98 -1.04
N ASP A 143 4.78 16.62 0.25
CA ASP A 143 3.73 16.82 1.26
C ASP A 143 3.78 18.20 1.95
N GLY A 144 4.66 19.09 1.46
CA GLY A 144 4.89 20.42 2.01
C GLY A 144 5.79 20.46 3.25
N SER A 145 6.24 19.31 3.77
CA SER A 145 7.22 19.27 4.85
C SER A 145 8.59 19.75 4.37
N THR A 146 9.36 20.35 5.27
CA THR A 146 10.68 20.90 4.94
C THR A 146 11.73 20.29 5.83
N PHE A 147 12.81 19.80 5.24
CA PHE A 147 13.93 19.21 5.95
C PHE A 147 15.22 19.93 5.59
N SER A 148 16.06 20.17 6.57
CA SER A 148 17.36 20.78 6.36
C SER A 148 18.45 20.06 7.12
N VAL A 149 19.62 20.01 6.51
CA VAL A 149 20.86 19.52 7.10
C VAL A 149 21.89 20.64 7.05
N GLY A 150 22.53 20.89 8.19
CA GLY A 150 23.55 21.93 8.33
C GLY A 150 24.95 21.41 8.00
N ASN A 151 25.97 21.95 8.66
CA ASN A 151 27.38 21.69 8.36
C ASN A 151 27.87 20.30 8.78
N ALA A 152 28.71 19.69 7.94
CA ALA A 152 29.31 18.37 8.16
C ALA A 152 28.27 17.28 8.45
N ALA A 153 27.16 17.31 7.73
CA ALA A 153 26.00 16.45 7.94
C ALA A 153 25.87 15.39 6.84
N ARG A 154 25.31 14.24 7.21
CA ARG A 154 24.89 13.17 6.30
C ARG A 154 23.50 12.69 6.67
N ALA A 155 22.59 12.72 5.70
CA ALA A 155 21.22 12.22 5.84
C ALA A 155 20.83 11.36 4.63
N ILE A 156 19.94 10.40 4.86
CA ILE A 156 19.37 9.50 3.86
C ILE A 156 17.87 9.73 3.84
N LEU A 157 17.32 9.89 2.63
CA LEU A 157 15.88 9.99 2.41
C LEU A 157 15.33 8.56 2.25
N ASP A 158 14.91 7.93 3.35
CA ASP A 158 14.64 6.48 3.35
C ASP A 158 13.34 6.13 2.63
N GLN A 159 12.24 6.79 3.00
CA GLN A 159 10.92 6.51 2.46
C GLN A 159 10.03 7.75 2.58
N LEU A 160 9.33 8.08 1.51
CA LEU A 160 8.23 9.05 1.54
C LEU A 160 7.09 8.55 0.65
N SER A 161 6.00 8.13 1.29
CA SER A 161 4.75 7.83 0.61
C SER A 161 3.73 8.88 1.01
N TYR A 162 3.24 9.67 0.06
CA TYR A 162 2.24 10.70 0.30
C TYR A 162 1.12 10.56 -0.73
N ASP A 163 -0.11 10.39 -0.24
CA ASP A 163 -1.30 10.45 -1.07
C ASP A 163 -1.94 11.85 -0.94
N PRO A 164 -1.87 12.70 -1.99
CA PRO A 164 -2.46 14.04 -1.96
C PRO A 164 -3.99 14.04 -1.94
N GLY A 165 -4.64 12.92 -2.27
CA GLY A 165 -6.10 12.79 -2.21
C GLY A 165 -6.61 12.65 -0.78
N THR A 166 -5.85 11.95 0.06
CA THR A 166 -6.24 11.66 1.46
C THR A 166 -5.42 12.44 2.49
N ASN A 167 -4.35 13.14 2.07
CA ASN A 167 -3.35 13.78 2.94
C ASN A 167 -2.68 12.80 3.94
N THR A 168 -2.74 11.50 3.66
CA THR A 168 -2.12 10.47 4.49
C THR A 168 -0.81 10.00 3.87
N GLY A 169 0.05 9.43 4.71
CA GLY A 169 1.36 9.00 4.25
C GLY A 169 2.28 8.55 5.38
N SER A 170 3.50 8.18 4.99
CA SER A 170 4.60 7.93 5.92
C SER A 170 5.88 8.57 5.39
N SER A 171 6.64 9.18 6.29
CA SER A 171 7.92 9.82 6.00
C SER A 171 8.98 9.33 6.98
N THR A 172 10.01 8.65 6.48
CA THR A 172 11.17 8.24 7.28
C THR A 172 12.44 8.86 6.71
N VAL A 173 13.18 9.57 7.56
CA VAL A 173 14.49 10.17 7.21
C VAL A 173 15.53 9.72 8.23
N SER A 174 16.66 9.19 7.77
CA SER A 174 17.77 8.79 8.63
C SER A 174 18.88 9.83 8.60
N VAL A 175 19.22 10.42 9.74
CA VAL A 175 20.34 11.36 9.89
C VAL A 175 21.46 10.66 10.64
N THR A 176 22.55 10.36 9.92
CA THR A 176 23.68 9.64 10.51
C THR A 176 24.57 10.57 11.34
N ASN A 177 24.81 11.79 10.88
CA ASN A 177 25.63 12.78 11.58
C ASN A 177 25.26 14.22 11.16
N GLY A 178 25.53 15.19 12.03
CA GLY A 178 25.39 16.63 11.81
C GLY A 178 24.10 17.24 12.35
N PRO A 179 24.00 18.58 12.36
CA PRO A 179 22.79 19.29 12.74
C PRO A 179 21.73 19.15 11.64
N PHE A 180 20.49 18.95 12.03
CA PHE A 180 19.33 18.89 11.16
C PHE A 180 18.16 19.67 11.76
N SER A 181 17.26 20.13 10.90
CA SER A 181 15.98 20.70 11.33
C SER A 181 14.88 20.28 10.37
N PHE A 182 13.69 20.08 10.92
CA PHE A 182 12.56 19.53 10.21
C PHE A 182 11.30 20.27 10.63
N ILE A 183 10.49 20.70 9.65
CA ILE A 183 9.14 21.21 9.88
C ILE A 183 8.18 20.17 9.32
N SER A 184 7.27 19.72 10.18
CA SER A 184 6.28 18.72 9.81
C SER A 184 5.26 19.25 8.81
N GLY A 185 5.02 18.49 7.73
CA GLY A 185 3.99 18.75 6.73
C GLY A 185 2.64 18.13 7.10
N GLU A 186 1.77 17.96 6.10
CA GLU A 186 0.39 17.47 6.32
C GLU A 186 0.35 16.04 6.89
N ILE A 187 1.32 15.18 6.54
CA ILE A 187 1.40 13.79 7.02
C ILE A 187 1.52 13.70 8.55
N ALA A 188 2.23 14.62 9.21
CA ALA A 188 2.40 14.56 10.67
C ALA A 188 1.13 14.94 11.46
N ARG A 189 0.11 15.48 10.79
CA ARG A 189 -1.15 15.87 11.43
C ARG A 189 -2.17 14.74 11.42
N THR A 190 -2.02 13.75 10.53
CA THR A 190 -3.02 12.71 10.29
C THR A 190 -2.83 11.45 11.14
N ALA A 191 -1.60 11.01 11.43
CA ALA A 191 -1.36 9.82 12.26
C ALA A 191 -0.17 9.95 13.25
N PRO A 192 -0.26 9.30 14.45
CA PRO A 192 0.89 9.13 15.34
C PRO A 192 2.01 8.36 14.61
N ASP A 193 3.26 8.78 14.76
CA ASP A 193 4.43 8.15 14.12
C ASP A 193 4.46 8.19 12.57
N ALA A 194 3.61 8.99 11.92
CA ALA A 194 3.61 9.14 10.46
C ALA A 194 4.88 9.82 9.92
N MET A 195 5.55 10.64 10.75
CA MET A 195 6.84 11.26 10.45
C MET A 195 7.89 10.86 11.47
N ILE A 196 8.92 10.15 11.00
CA ILE A 196 9.99 9.60 11.83
C ILE A 196 11.35 10.09 11.32
N VAL A 197 12.15 10.63 12.25
CA VAL A 197 13.58 10.90 12.02
C VAL A 197 14.40 9.90 12.83
N LYS A 198 15.21 9.09 12.15
CA LYS A 198 16.10 8.10 12.78
C LYS A 198 17.51 8.66 12.88
N THR A 199 18.16 8.39 13.99
CA THR A 199 19.60 8.62 14.19
C THR A 199 20.20 7.32 14.74
N PRO A 200 21.53 7.14 14.71
CA PRO A 200 22.17 5.91 15.20
C PRO A 200 21.87 5.55 16.66
N ILE A 201 21.36 6.49 17.46
CA ILE A 201 21.05 6.27 18.88
C ILE A 201 19.61 6.62 19.30
N LEU A 202 18.84 7.34 18.47
CA LEU A 202 17.48 7.79 18.78
C LEU A 202 16.57 7.66 17.57
N THR A 203 15.31 7.33 17.82
CA THR A 203 14.21 7.53 16.88
C THR A 203 13.33 8.67 17.38
N ILE A 204 12.96 9.59 16.50
CA ILE A 204 12.21 10.80 16.83
C ILE A 204 10.91 10.78 16.03
N GLY A 205 9.79 10.63 16.71
CA GLY A 205 8.45 10.80 16.13
C GLY A 205 8.03 12.26 16.21
N VAL A 206 7.60 12.85 15.09
CA VAL A 206 7.21 14.26 15.00
C VAL A 206 5.71 14.39 14.78
N ARG A 207 5.02 15.18 15.60
CA ARG A 207 3.58 15.44 15.49
C ARG A 207 3.28 16.94 15.52
N GLY A 208 3.17 17.54 14.32
CA GLY A 208 2.67 18.91 14.13
C GLY A 208 3.56 20.03 14.68
N THR A 209 4.88 19.98 14.46
CA THR A 209 5.81 20.97 15.03
C THR A 209 7.15 21.05 14.29
N THR A 210 8.00 22.00 14.71
CA THR A 210 9.38 22.13 14.23
C THR A 210 10.33 21.44 15.20
N VAL A 211 11.22 20.62 14.64
CA VAL A 211 12.26 19.90 15.37
C VAL A 211 13.62 20.38 14.92
N ALA A 212 14.54 20.57 15.85
CA ALA A 212 15.95 20.69 15.53
C ALA A 212 16.73 19.66 16.32
N GLY A 213 17.66 18.99 15.65
CA GLY A 213 18.48 17.96 16.26
C GLY A 213 19.94 18.09 15.84
N VAL A 214 20.83 17.55 16.65
CA VAL A 214 22.20 17.25 16.26
C VAL A 214 22.39 15.76 16.44
N ALA A 215 22.57 15.06 15.32
CA ALA A 215 23.06 13.69 15.32
C ALA A 215 24.58 13.77 15.49
N ALA A 216 25.07 13.48 16.68
CA ALA A 216 26.50 13.42 16.95
C ALA A 216 26.98 11.97 16.79
N PRO A 217 28.25 11.75 16.39
CA PRO A 217 28.86 10.45 16.56
C PRO A 217 28.73 10.02 18.02
N GLU A 218 28.64 8.72 18.21
CA GLU A 218 28.48 8.12 19.52
C GLU A 218 29.55 8.55 20.52
N GLY A 219 29.13 8.73 21.79
CA GLY A 219 29.93 9.38 22.83
C GLY A 219 29.84 10.91 22.80
N GLY A 220 29.36 11.49 21.70
CA GLY A 220 29.00 12.91 21.58
C GLY A 220 27.57 13.21 22.06
N ASN A 221 27.32 14.46 22.42
CA ASN A 221 25.99 14.90 22.88
C ASN A 221 25.03 15.03 21.69
N ASN A 222 24.15 14.05 21.53
CA ASN A 222 23.01 14.17 20.65
C ASN A 222 21.95 15.00 21.35
N THR A 223 21.56 16.11 20.74
CA THR A 223 20.57 17.03 21.31
C THR A 223 19.38 17.09 20.37
N VAL A 224 18.17 16.88 20.87
CA VAL A 224 16.92 17.06 20.12
C VAL A 224 16.10 18.10 20.84
N ALA A 225 15.68 19.15 20.15
CA ALA A 225 14.91 20.27 20.68
C ALA A 225 13.60 20.45 19.91
N LEU A 226 12.55 20.78 20.66
CA LEU A 226 11.24 21.18 20.16
C LEU A 226 11.21 22.71 19.99
N LEU A 227 10.99 23.18 18.77
CA LEU A 227 10.92 24.61 18.45
C LEU A 227 9.47 25.01 18.17
N ALA A 228 9.14 26.28 18.44
CA ALA A 228 7.87 26.84 18.01
C ALA A 228 7.87 27.01 16.49
N ASP A 229 6.73 26.73 15.86
CA ASP A 229 6.51 27.03 14.46
C ASP A 229 6.42 28.55 14.22
N SER A 230 6.49 28.98 12.96
CA SER A 230 6.29 30.33 12.46
C SER A 230 5.01 31.02 12.97
N GLY A 231 3.97 30.24 13.31
CA GLY A 231 2.71 30.71 13.93
C GLY A 231 2.69 30.75 15.46
N GLY A 232 3.78 30.34 16.15
CA GLY A 232 3.86 30.29 17.62
C GLY A 232 3.23 29.06 18.28
N THR A 233 2.60 28.18 17.50
CA THR A 233 2.03 26.90 17.98
C THR A 233 3.13 25.85 18.17
N VAL A 234 2.96 24.99 19.17
CA VAL A 234 3.88 23.90 19.51
C VAL A 234 3.10 22.59 19.52
N GLY A 235 3.56 21.61 18.75
CA GLY A 235 3.03 20.26 18.73
C GLY A 235 3.75 19.36 19.74
N GLN A 236 3.90 18.08 19.40
CA GLN A 236 4.56 17.10 20.28
C GLN A 236 5.66 16.35 19.53
N ILE A 237 6.74 16.02 20.24
CA ILE A 237 7.76 15.10 19.74
C ILE A 237 8.01 13.98 20.74
N ALA A 238 8.15 12.77 20.23
CA ALA A 238 8.49 11.59 21.01
C ALA A 238 9.92 11.16 20.65
N VAL A 239 10.83 11.26 21.62
CA VAL A 239 12.21 10.81 21.50
C VAL A 239 12.33 9.44 22.15
N LYS A 240 12.56 8.40 21.34
CA LYS A 240 12.62 7.00 21.79
C LYS A 240 13.96 6.35 21.47
N ASN A 241 14.44 5.49 22.37
CA ASN A 241 15.50 4.53 22.12
C ASN A 241 15.13 3.18 22.77
N ALA A 242 16.02 2.19 22.69
CA ALA A 242 15.77 0.87 23.26
C ALA A 242 15.61 0.87 24.80
N ALA A 243 16.10 1.91 25.49
CA ALA A 243 16.06 2.01 26.94
C ALA A 243 14.85 2.82 27.49
N GLY A 244 14.16 3.59 26.65
CA GLY A 244 12.96 4.34 27.07
C GLY A 244 12.44 5.36 26.05
N VAL A 245 11.34 6.02 26.41
CA VAL A 245 10.65 7.03 25.60
C VAL A 245 10.47 8.31 26.42
N GLN A 246 10.78 9.46 25.83
CA GLN A 246 10.53 10.78 26.39
C GLN A 246 9.72 11.63 25.42
N VAL A 247 8.57 12.12 25.88
CA VAL A 247 7.71 13.02 25.10
C VAL A 247 7.99 14.46 25.53
N MET A 248 8.04 15.38 24.56
CA MET A 248 8.18 16.82 24.75
C MET A 248 7.01 17.54 24.09
N SER A 249 6.47 18.55 24.79
CA SER A 249 5.28 19.30 24.39
C SER A 249 5.36 20.80 24.70
N GLN A 250 6.48 21.29 25.24
CA GLN A 250 6.69 22.72 25.49
C GLN A 250 7.81 23.28 24.60
N VAL A 251 7.66 24.54 24.22
CA VAL A 251 8.64 25.27 23.41
C VAL A 251 10.02 25.24 24.05
N ASN A 252 11.06 25.06 23.23
CA ASN A 252 12.47 25.03 23.61
C ASN A 252 12.87 23.91 24.58
N GLN A 253 12.00 22.91 24.81
CA GLN A 253 12.40 21.69 25.50
C GLN A 253 13.38 20.91 24.63
N ALA A 254 14.43 20.40 25.24
CA ALA A 254 15.42 19.57 24.61
C ALA A 254 15.80 18.38 25.47
N VAL A 255 16.12 17.27 24.81
CA VAL A 255 16.73 16.09 25.41
C VAL A 255 18.16 15.99 24.91
N GLN A 256 19.09 15.74 25.83
CA GLN A 256 20.50 15.51 25.54
C GLN A 256 20.87 14.10 25.96
N ILE A 257 21.46 13.34 25.05
CA ILE A 257 21.83 11.95 25.28
C ILE A 257 23.09 11.60 24.49
N SER A 258 23.95 10.77 25.08
CA SER A 258 25.24 10.39 24.50
C SER A 258 25.33 8.93 24.07
N SER A 259 24.40 8.07 24.50
CA SER A 259 24.38 6.63 24.22
C SER A 259 22.96 6.09 24.08
N ALA A 260 22.74 5.14 23.18
CA ALA A 260 21.45 4.47 22.98
C ALA A 260 21.05 3.54 24.15
N LEU A 261 22.00 3.18 25.01
CA LEU A 261 21.80 2.25 26.13
C LEU A 261 21.27 2.94 27.40
N LEU A 262 21.26 4.28 27.43
CA LEU A 262 20.71 5.05 28.54
C LEU A 262 19.29 5.52 28.18
N PRO A 263 18.32 5.48 29.10
CA PRO A 263 17.00 6.04 28.82
C PRO A 263 17.11 7.56 28.58
N PRO A 264 16.31 8.14 27.67
CA PRO A 264 16.33 9.58 27.43
C PRO A 264 16.02 10.34 28.73
N PRO A 265 16.85 11.31 29.15
CA PRO A 265 16.63 12.05 30.39
C PRO A 265 15.43 13.02 30.28
N PRO A 266 14.89 13.49 31.42
CA PRO A 266 13.83 14.49 31.42
C PRO A 266 14.20 15.76 30.63
N PRO A 267 13.24 16.41 29.94
CA PRO A 267 13.54 17.55 29.07
C PRO A 267 14.04 18.78 29.84
N VAL A 268 15.04 19.46 29.29
CA VAL A 268 15.55 20.75 29.78
C VAL A 268 15.18 21.86 28.79
N THR A 269 14.92 23.07 29.29
CA THR A 269 14.62 24.22 28.43
C THR A 269 15.90 24.94 28.00
N LEU A 270 16.11 25.07 26.69
CA LEU A 270 17.26 25.79 26.12
C LEU A 270 16.94 27.27 25.90
N THR A 271 17.95 28.13 26.03
CA THR A 271 17.85 29.53 25.62
C THR A 271 17.97 29.68 24.11
N ALA A 272 17.41 30.76 23.55
CA ALA A 272 17.52 31.04 22.11
C ALA A 272 18.98 31.12 21.62
N GLN A 273 19.92 31.58 22.46
CA GLN A 273 21.35 31.61 22.14
C GLN A 273 21.95 30.20 22.04
N GLN A 274 21.54 29.28 22.92
CA GLN A 274 21.98 27.87 22.87
C GLN A 274 21.39 27.14 21.66
N ILE A 275 20.14 27.41 21.30
CA ILE A 275 19.51 26.87 20.09
C ILE A 275 20.25 27.36 18.84
N GLN A 276 20.59 28.65 18.78
CA GLN A 276 21.33 29.21 17.65
C GLN A 276 22.76 28.67 17.55
N GLN A 277 23.41 28.39 18.67
CA GLN A 277 24.76 27.81 18.70
C GLN A 277 24.78 26.33 18.27
N SER A 278 23.77 25.55 18.66
CA SER A 278 23.71 24.11 18.39
C SER A 278 23.10 23.78 17.02
N PHE A 279 22.10 24.54 16.56
CA PHE A 279 21.30 24.21 15.37
C PHE A 279 21.33 25.28 14.28
N GLY A 280 22.09 26.37 14.47
CA GLY A 280 21.99 27.58 13.65
C GLY A 280 22.19 27.37 12.15
N SER A 281 23.08 26.44 11.75
CA SER A 281 23.30 26.12 10.33
C SER A 281 22.10 25.41 9.68
N ALA A 282 21.44 24.50 10.41
CA ALA A 282 20.26 23.80 9.92
C ALA A 282 19.04 24.74 9.90
N VAL A 283 18.74 25.41 11.02
CA VAL A 283 17.57 26.29 11.16
C VAL A 283 17.61 27.47 10.18
N GLN A 284 18.79 28.04 9.88
CA GLN A 284 18.92 29.13 8.89
C GLN A 284 18.76 28.64 7.43
N SER A 285 19.04 27.37 7.17
CA SER A 285 18.88 26.77 5.85
C SER A 285 17.50 26.18 5.62
N LEU A 286 16.64 26.14 6.64
CA LEU A 286 15.31 25.57 6.58
C LEU A 286 14.39 26.45 5.70
N PRO A 287 13.85 25.91 4.59
CA PRO A 287 12.87 26.63 3.78
C PRO A 287 11.60 26.93 4.61
N PRO A 288 10.89 28.03 4.34
CA PRO A 288 9.56 28.21 4.93
C PRO A 288 8.62 27.08 4.45
N PRO A 289 7.62 26.68 5.25
CA PRO A 289 6.59 25.75 4.80
C PRO A 289 5.95 26.27 3.52
N GLN A 290 5.83 25.41 2.52
CA GLN A 290 5.33 25.78 1.21
C GLN A 290 4.25 24.77 0.78
N PRO A 291 3.29 25.19 -0.07
CA PRO A 291 2.29 24.27 -0.60
C PRO A 291 2.93 23.08 -1.34
N PRO A 292 2.27 21.91 -1.37
CA PRO A 292 2.71 20.72 -2.10
C PRO A 292 3.25 21.05 -3.49
N LEU A 293 4.38 20.43 -3.89
CA LEU A 293 5.14 20.78 -5.10
C LEU A 293 4.29 20.77 -6.39
N GLN A 294 3.20 20.01 -6.43
CA GLN A 294 2.26 19.92 -7.54
C GLN A 294 1.45 21.22 -7.77
N GLN A 295 1.44 22.14 -6.81
CA GLN A 295 0.74 23.43 -6.89
C GLN A 295 1.63 24.61 -7.31
N ARG A 296 2.94 24.41 -7.51
CA ARG A 296 3.86 25.49 -7.88
C ARG A 296 4.04 25.60 -9.39
N THR A 297 3.30 26.50 -10.00
CA THR A 297 3.54 26.93 -11.38
C THR A 297 3.89 28.41 -11.41
N GLU A 298 5.13 28.81 -11.06
CA GLU A 298 5.70 30.12 -11.47
C GLU A 298 7.22 30.29 -11.13
N PRO A 299 8.01 31.08 -11.92
CA PRO A 299 9.48 31.23 -11.76
C PRO A 299 9.90 32.34 -10.75
N PRO A 300 11.13 32.32 -10.19
CA PRO A 300 11.52 33.14 -9.04
C PRO A 300 11.79 34.64 -9.34
N ALA A 301 11.30 35.49 -8.44
CA ALA A 301 11.33 36.95 -8.48
C ALA A 301 12.69 37.62 -8.12
N SER A 302 12.85 38.86 -8.59
CA SER A 302 14.09 39.63 -8.72
C SER A 302 14.70 40.27 -7.43
N PRO A 303 15.99 40.68 -7.46
CA PRO A 303 16.84 41.03 -6.30
C PRO A 303 16.38 42.16 -5.37
N GLN A 304 15.37 42.96 -5.74
CA GLN A 304 14.96 44.15 -4.99
C GLN A 304 14.20 43.81 -3.69
N MET A 305 13.50 42.67 -3.62
CA MET A 305 12.83 42.25 -2.38
C MET A 305 13.82 41.81 -1.28
N ARG A 306 15.04 41.39 -1.64
CA ARG A 306 16.09 41.03 -0.67
C ARG A 306 16.63 42.23 0.12
N GLN A 307 16.55 43.44 -0.42
CA GLN A 307 16.99 44.64 0.30
C GLN A 307 15.99 45.12 1.35
N GLN A 308 14.71 44.76 1.23
CA GLN A 308 13.68 45.21 2.17
C GLN A 308 13.62 44.32 3.42
N GLN A 309 13.94 43.02 3.31
CA GLN A 309 14.00 42.12 4.46
C GLN A 309 15.19 42.40 5.39
N GLN A 310 16.32 42.89 4.88
CA GLN A 310 17.48 43.22 5.73
C GLN A 310 17.25 44.45 6.63
N GLN A 311 16.28 45.32 6.33
CA GLN A 311 15.99 46.49 7.16
C GLN A 311 15.06 46.20 8.33
N MET A 312 14.30 45.09 8.30
CA MET A 312 13.41 44.73 9.41
C MET A 312 14.13 43.97 10.54
N GLN A 313 15.32 43.41 10.27
CA GLN A 313 16.05 42.56 11.23
C GLN A 313 16.83 43.34 12.32
N GLN A 314 16.94 44.67 12.25
CA GLN A 314 17.71 45.47 13.23
C GLN A 314 16.89 45.99 14.42
N LYS A 315 15.60 45.64 14.57
CA LYS A 315 14.70 46.31 15.53
C LYS A 315 14.21 45.47 16.72
N SER A 316 14.61 44.21 16.89
CA SER A 316 13.98 43.29 17.85
C SER A 316 14.81 42.87 19.08
N ASP A 317 16.02 43.39 19.31
CA ASP A 317 16.81 43.02 20.48
C ASP A 317 16.56 43.93 21.70
N ALA A 318 15.57 43.60 22.55
CA ALA A 318 15.53 44.04 23.97
C ALA A 318 14.64 43.13 24.85
N ALA A 319 15.22 42.59 25.93
CA ALA A 319 14.64 41.65 26.91
C ALA A 319 13.71 42.34 27.98
N PRO A 320 12.96 41.59 28.82
CA PRO A 320 11.68 42.02 29.39
C PRO A 320 11.77 42.77 30.73
N LYS A 321 10.91 43.79 30.91
CA LYS A 321 10.68 44.55 32.15
C LYS A 321 9.32 44.21 32.79
N THR A 322 9.24 44.31 34.11
CA THR A 322 8.11 43.86 34.96
C THR A 322 6.84 44.71 34.80
N GLN A 323 5.71 44.15 35.24
CA GLN A 323 4.34 44.61 34.94
C GLN A 323 3.98 46.02 35.49
N ALA A 324 4.72 46.54 36.47
CA ALA A 324 4.56 47.92 36.95
C ALA A 324 5.26 48.96 36.04
N GLU A 325 6.36 48.59 35.38
CA GLU A 325 7.04 49.46 34.41
C GLU A 325 6.32 49.49 33.06
N LYS A 326 5.57 48.43 32.71
CA LYS A 326 4.67 48.44 31.53
C LYS A 326 3.55 49.48 31.66
N ALA A 327 3.03 49.74 32.86
CA ALA A 327 2.00 50.77 33.07
C ALA A 327 2.56 52.20 32.93
N ALA A 328 3.80 52.44 33.38
CA ALA A 328 4.48 53.72 33.21
C ALA A 328 4.89 53.97 31.74
N ALA A 329 5.40 52.94 31.04
CA ALA A 329 5.78 53.04 29.64
C ALA A 329 4.59 53.26 28.70
N VAL A 330 3.41 52.71 29.02
CA VAL A 330 2.17 52.96 28.26
C VAL A 330 1.64 54.38 28.50
N ALA A 331 1.77 54.92 29.72
CA ALA A 331 1.42 56.32 30.00
C ALA A 331 2.36 57.32 29.30
N GLU A 332 3.66 57.01 29.25
CA GLU A 332 4.67 57.84 28.58
C GLU A 332 4.57 57.74 27.05
N ALA A 333 4.26 56.55 26.50
CA ALA A 333 3.97 56.36 25.08
C ALA A 333 2.68 57.06 24.65
N LYS A 334 1.64 57.07 25.50
CA LYS A 334 0.39 57.79 25.23
C LYS A 334 0.61 59.31 25.23
N ALA A 335 1.39 59.85 26.18
CA ALA A 335 1.76 61.27 26.21
C ALA A 335 2.65 61.68 25.02
N ALA A 336 3.55 60.82 24.56
CA ALA A 336 4.38 61.06 23.39
C ALA A 336 3.60 61.02 22.07
N VAL A 337 2.57 60.17 21.97
CA VAL A 337 1.66 60.12 20.82
C VAL A 337 0.75 61.34 20.80
N GLU A 338 0.19 61.75 21.94
CA GLU A 338 -0.63 62.98 22.03
C GLU A 338 0.19 64.24 21.71
N ALA A 339 1.46 64.32 22.12
CA ALA A 339 2.35 65.43 21.76
C ALA A 339 2.70 65.45 20.26
N LYS A 340 2.89 64.29 19.62
CA LYS A 340 3.14 64.20 18.16
C LYS A 340 1.90 64.49 17.32
N VAL A 341 0.72 64.05 17.75
CA VAL A 341 -0.56 64.37 17.09
C VAL A 341 -0.85 65.87 17.20
N LYS A 342 -0.55 66.49 18.33
CA LYS A 342 -0.70 67.95 18.51
C LYS A 342 0.30 68.76 17.65
N ALA A 343 1.55 68.29 17.54
CA ALA A 343 2.56 68.93 16.69
C ALA A 343 2.25 68.80 15.18
N GLU A 344 1.72 67.66 14.75
CA GLU A 344 1.31 67.46 13.34
C GLU A 344 0.01 68.23 13.05
N ALA A 345 -0.92 68.32 14.01
CA ALA A 345 -2.12 69.17 13.89
C ALA A 345 -1.79 70.67 13.80
N GLU A 346 -0.78 71.16 14.53
CA GLU A 346 -0.31 72.56 14.41
C GLU A 346 0.41 72.84 13.09
N LYS A 347 1.06 71.82 12.50
CA LYS A 347 1.69 71.89 11.18
C LYS A 347 0.64 71.91 10.06
N VAL A 348 -0.37 71.05 10.14
CA VAL A 348 -1.53 71.04 9.22
C VAL A 348 -2.34 72.34 9.32
N ALA A 349 -2.50 72.91 10.53
CA ALA A 349 -3.17 74.20 10.71
C ALA A 349 -2.38 75.39 10.10
N LYS A 350 -1.04 75.36 10.15
CA LYS A 350 -0.18 76.38 9.51
C LYS A 350 -0.13 76.25 7.99
N ASP A 351 -0.19 75.02 7.46
CA ASP A 351 -0.19 74.76 6.03
C ASP A 351 -1.56 75.09 5.40
N THR A 352 -2.65 74.93 6.16
CA THR A 352 -4.01 75.34 5.75
C THR A 352 -4.21 76.86 5.76
N ALA A 353 -3.45 77.61 6.59
CA ALA A 353 -3.55 79.07 6.67
C ALA A 353 -2.83 79.84 5.54
N LYS A 354 -2.09 79.15 4.66
CA LYS A 354 -1.38 79.77 3.52
C LYS A 354 -2.12 79.68 2.18
N LEU A 355 -3.30 79.05 2.11
CA LEU A 355 -3.99 78.70 0.87
C LEU A 355 -5.45 79.20 0.77
N ALA A 356 -5.82 80.31 1.43
CA ALA A 356 -7.12 80.93 1.21
C ALA A 356 -7.08 82.47 1.30
N VAL A 357 -6.89 83.12 0.14
CA VAL A 357 -7.40 84.48 -0.12
C VAL A 357 -8.26 84.40 -1.37
N ASP A 358 -9.56 84.18 -1.20
CA ASP A 358 -10.61 84.87 -1.97
C ASP A 358 -11.98 84.70 -1.27
N PRO A 359 -12.51 85.74 -0.58
CA PRO A 359 -13.79 85.69 0.12
C PRO A 359 -15.02 85.51 -0.79
N LYS A 360 -14.88 85.56 -2.12
CA LYS A 360 -16.02 85.48 -3.04
C LYS A 360 -16.47 84.04 -3.33
N ALA A 361 -15.55 83.07 -3.31
CA ALA A 361 -15.85 81.66 -3.57
C ALA A 361 -16.55 80.95 -2.39
N ILE A 362 -16.38 81.46 -1.17
CA ILE A 362 -16.97 80.88 0.06
C ILE A 362 -18.45 81.27 0.22
N ALA A 363 -18.86 82.44 -0.32
CA ALA A 363 -20.25 82.87 -0.31
C ALA A 363 -21.11 82.13 -1.34
N GLU A 364 -20.54 81.75 -2.49
CA GLU A 364 -21.23 80.94 -3.51
C GLU A 364 -21.32 79.46 -3.10
N ALA A 365 -20.32 78.92 -2.39
CA ALA A 365 -20.35 77.55 -1.87
C ALA A 365 -21.42 77.34 -0.77
N LYS A 366 -21.55 78.29 0.17
CA LYS A 366 -22.60 78.23 1.22
C LYS A 366 -24.02 78.46 0.69
N ALA A 367 -24.17 79.22 -0.40
CA ALA A 367 -25.46 79.40 -1.06
C ALA A 367 -25.91 78.14 -1.83
N ASN A 368 -24.96 77.35 -2.34
CA ASN A 368 -25.25 76.07 -3.01
C ASN A 368 -25.51 74.92 -2.03
N GLU A 369 -24.85 74.86 -0.87
CA GLU A 369 -25.16 73.88 0.19
C GLU A 369 -26.57 74.07 0.77
N ALA A 370 -27.01 75.32 0.94
CA ALA A 370 -28.37 75.62 1.41
C ALA A 370 -29.46 75.30 0.36
N ARG A 371 -29.10 75.25 -0.93
CA ARG A 371 -30.02 74.84 -2.01
C ARG A 371 -30.09 73.32 -2.19
N LEU A 372 -29.03 72.60 -1.84
CA LEU A 372 -28.97 71.13 -1.86
C LEU A 372 -29.67 70.48 -0.66
N ALA A 373 -29.70 71.15 0.50
CA ALA A 373 -30.41 70.67 1.69
C ALA A 373 -31.96 70.81 1.59
N ALA A 374 -32.47 71.58 0.63
CA ALA A 374 -33.91 71.75 0.39
C ALA A 374 -34.51 70.74 -0.62
N GLN A 375 -33.74 69.74 -1.04
CA GLN A 375 -34.17 68.71 -1.99
C GLN A 375 -34.09 67.29 -1.40
N ALA A 376 -34.50 67.15 -0.13
CA ALA A 376 -34.95 65.87 0.40
C ALA A 376 -36.36 65.55 -0.14
N ASN A 377 -36.43 65.08 -1.39
CA ASN A 377 -37.60 64.38 -1.91
C ASN A 377 -37.13 63.29 -2.89
N LEU A 378 -37.27 62.05 -2.47
CA LEU A 378 -36.73 60.81 -3.08
C LEU A 378 -37.24 60.36 -4.48
N PRO A 379 -38.04 61.12 -5.27
CA PRO A 379 -38.32 60.71 -6.66
C PRO A 379 -37.65 61.55 -7.78
N ALA A 380 -36.89 62.61 -7.49
CA ALA A 380 -36.36 63.50 -8.55
C ALA A 380 -34.94 63.15 -9.04
N ALA A 381 -34.11 62.50 -8.22
CA ALA A 381 -32.74 62.11 -8.60
C ALA A 381 -32.68 60.96 -9.63
N ALA A 382 -33.75 60.17 -9.74
CA ALA A 382 -33.89 59.14 -10.78
C ALA A 382 -34.21 59.75 -12.17
N ALA A 383 -34.83 60.94 -12.22
CA ALA A 383 -35.22 61.59 -13.48
C ALA A 383 -34.07 62.37 -14.16
N ASP A 384 -33.13 62.91 -13.38
CA ASP A 384 -31.96 63.60 -13.94
C ASP A 384 -30.86 62.63 -14.38
N MET A 385 -30.76 61.46 -13.74
CA MET A 385 -29.89 60.35 -14.19
C MET A 385 -30.39 59.74 -15.52
N ALA A 386 -31.72 59.68 -15.70
CA ALA A 386 -32.35 59.26 -16.97
C ALA A 386 -32.20 60.30 -18.10
N LYS A 387 -32.18 61.61 -17.79
CA LYS A 387 -31.90 62.67 -18.78
C LYS A 387 -30.43 62.70 -19.21
N ALA A 388 -29.49 62.44 -18.30
CA ALA A 388 -28.06 62.34 -18.62
C ALA A 388 -27.77 61.12 -19.52
N ALA A 389 -28.43 59.98 -19.28
CA ALA A 389 -28.35 58.80 -20.14
C ALA A 389 -28.94 59.04 -21.55
N THR A 390 -30.04 59.81 -21.64
CA THR A 390 -30.66 60.16 -22.94
C THR A 390 -29.80 61.12 -23.76
N ALA A 391 -29.02 62.00 -23.11
CA ALA A 391 -28.15 62.97 -23.79
C ALA A 391 -26.87 62.37 -24.38
N LEU A 392 -26.37 61.24 -23.85
CA LEU A 392 -25.15 60.61 -24.34
C LEU A 392 -25.37 59.59 -25.48
N PHE A 393 -26.52 58.89 -25.54
CA PHE A 393 -26.67 57.72 -26.42
C PHE A 393 -27.92 57.68 -27.32
N GLY A 394 -28.78 58.71 -27.28
CA GLY A 394 -29.91 58.82 -28.19
C GLY A 394 -30.99 57.74 -28.03
N ALA A 395 -32.12 57.96 -28.70
CA ALA A 395 -33.40 57.27 -28.46
C ALA A 395 -33.47 55.78 -28.87
N GLN A 396 -32.38 55.19 -29.38
CA GLN A 396 -32.30 53.75 -29.70
C GLN A 396 -31.60 52.93 -28.59
N GLY A 397 -30.77 53.54 -27.75
CA GLY A 397 -30.00 52.83 -26.71
C GLY A 397 -30.82 52.37 -25.50
N ALA A 398 -31.99 52.95 -25.25
CA ALA A 398 -32.85 52.55 -24.13
C ALA A 398 -33.62 51.23 -24.39
N ALA A 399 -33.84 50.87 -25.66
CA ALA A 399 -34.42 49.58 -26.04
C ALA A 399 -33.39 48.44 -25.98
N ASP A 400 -32.11 48.73 -26.26
CA ASP A 400 -31.02 47.76 -26.16
C ASP A 400 -30.56 47.53 -24.71
N VAL A 401 -30.75 48.51 -23.82
CA VAL A 401 -30.52 48.35 -22.37
C VAL A 401 -31.66 47.56 -21.69
N ALA A 402 -32.91 47.67 -22.16
CA ALA A 402 -33.99 46.78 -21.74
C ALA A 402 -33.82 45.33 -22.25
N LYS A 403 -33.14 45.16 -23.39
CA LYS A 403 -32.65 43.85 -23.86
C LYS A 403 -31.49 43.33 -23.00
N ALA A 404 -30.54 44.17 -22.63
CA ALA A 404 -29.44 43.83 -21.72
C ALA A 404 -29.91 43.45 -20.31
N ALA A 405 -31.02 44.01 -19.83
CA ALA A 405 -31.65 43.61 -18.56
C ALA A 405 -32.34 42.23 -18.63
N THR A 406 -32.79 41.79 -19.81
CA THR A 406 -33.26 40.41 -20.01
C THR A 406 -32.07 39.43 -20.16
N THR A 407 -30.89 39.95 -20.53
CA THR A 407 -29.61 39.21 -20.59
C THR A 407 -28.82 39.21 -19.27
N LEU A 408 -29.27 39.95 -18.26
CA LEU A 408 -28.96 39.63 -16.86
C LEU A 408 -29.64 38.31 -16.43
N PHE A 409 -30.57 37.78 -17.25
CA PHE A 409 -31.37 36.57 -16.99
C PHE A 409 -31.49 35.58 -18.19
N GLY A 410 -30.48 35.49 -19.10
CA GLY A 410 -30.33 34.43 -20.14
C GLY A 410 -30.01 34.92 -21.57
N ALA A 411 -29.65 34.15 -22.61
CA ALA A 411 -29.04 32.82 -22.78
C ALA A 411 -27.80 32.86 -23.74
N GLN A 412 -27.51 33.99 -24.40
CA GLN A 412 -26.36 34.11 -25.32
C GLN A 412 -25.07 34.60 -24.63
N ALA A 413 -25.20 35.27 -23.46
CA ALA A 413 -24.06 35.70 -22.64
C ALA A 413 -23.30 34.53 -21.99
N GLY A 414 -23.96 33.40 -21.77
CA GLY A 414 -23.30 32.15 -21.40
C GLY A 414 -22.40 31.60 -22.52
N SER A 415 -22.74 31.83 -23.80
CA SER A 415 -21.98 31.29 -24.93
C SER A 415 -20.71 32.08 -25.26
N ASP A 416 -20.71 33.40 -25.01
CA ASP A 416 -19.54 34.24 -25.31
C ASP A 416 -18.59 34.34 -24.11
N PHE A 417 -19.07 34.17 -22.87
CA PHE A 417 -18.20 33.94 -21.71
C PHE A 417 -17.58 32.54 -21.73
N ALA A 418 -18.33 31.51 -22.16
CA ALA A 418 -17.78 30.19 -22.43
C ALA A 418 -16.70 30.24 -23.53
N LYS A 419 -16.91 30.93 -24.65
CA LYS A 419 -15.88 31.08 -25.70
C LYS A 419 -14.65 31.88 -25.25
N ALA A 420 -14.81 32.90 -24.41
CA ALA A 420 -13.68 33.65 -23.84
C ALA A 420 -12.89 32.80 -22.82
N ALA A 421 -13.57 31.97 -22.02
CA ALA A 421 -12.94 31.04 -21.07
C ALA A 421 -12.22 29.87 -21.78
N THR A 422 -12.81 29.30 -22.85
CA THR A 422 -12.19 28.21 -23.65
C THR A 422 -10.98 28.67 -24.49
N THR A 423 -10.81 29.98 -24.69
CA THR A 423 -9.65 30.52 -25.42
C THR A 423 -8.49 30.90 -24.48
N LEU A 424 -8.75 31.03 -23.17
CA LEU A 424 -7.73 31.33 -22.15
C LEU A 424 -7.22 30.08 -21.41
N PHE A 425 -8.04 29.03 -21.31
CA PHE A 425 -7.69 27.74 -20.71
C PHE A 425 -8.07 26.61 -21.67
N GLY A 426 -7.10 25.88 -22.20
CA GLY A 426 -7.34 24.69 -23.03
C GLY A 426 -8.04 23.56 -22.24
N PRO A 427 -8.63 22.57 -22.93
CA PRO A 427 -9.63 21.69 -22.34
C PRO A 427 -8.99 20.51 -21.62
N THR A 428 -9.21 20.38 -20.31
CA THR A 428 -9.40 19.07 -19.64
C THR A 428 -10.10 19.22 -18.29
N SER A 429 -11.21 18.48 -18.18
CA SER A 429 -11.95 18.02 -17.00
C SER A 429 -12.62 19.03 -16.05
N GLU A 430 -13.95 18.94 -16.03
CA GLU A 430 -14.96 19.63 -15.21
C GLU A 430 -14.89 19.38 -13.69
N SER A 431 -13.78 18.89 -13.13
CA SER A 431 -13.73 18.45 -11.72
C SER A 431 -13.39 19.54 -10.71
N GLY A 432 -12.96 20.73 -11.16
CA GLY A 432 -12.41 21.77 -10.27
C GLY A 432 -13.41 22.80 -9.73
N LEU A 433 -14.57 22.97 -10.37
CA LEU A 433 -15.51 24.06 -10.01
C LEU A 433 -16.67 23.63 -9.12
N ALA A 434 -16.92 22.33 -8.98
CA ALA A 434 -17.89 21.79 -8.02
C ALA A 434 -17.39 21.82 -6.57
N ALA A 435 -16.07 21.94 -6.36
CA ALA A 435 -15.44 21.98 -5.03
C ALA A 435 -15.64 23.30 -4.27
N LEU A 436 -15.95 24.40 -4.96
CA LEU A 436 -16.19 25.71 -4.33
C LEU A 436 -17.63 25.85 -3.78
N GLY A 437 -18.55 24.95 -4.19
CA GLY A 437 -19.93 24.92 -3.68
C GLY A 437 -20.13 24.01 -2.46
N GLN A 438 -19.25 23.03 -2.23
CA GLN A 438 -19.38 22.08 -1.11
C GLN A 438 -18.38 22.32 0.02
N GLY A 439 -17.21 22.91 -0.24
CA GLY A 439 -16.23 23.22 0.81
C GLY A 439 -16.62 24.36 1.76
N ALA A 440 -17.58 25.21 1.37
CA ALA A 440 -18.05 26.34 2.17
C ALA A 440 -19.05 25.96 3.28
N LEU A 441 -19.45 24.67 3.37
CA LEU A 441 -20.36 24.17 4.39
C LEU A 441 -19.68 23.25 5.43
N VAL A 442 -18.39 22.94 5.30
CA VAL A 442 -17.73 21.89 6.11
C VAL A 442 -16.49 22.36 6.91
N GLY A 443 -16.05 23.60 6.75
CA GLY A 443 -14.92 24.16 7.52
C GLY A 443 -15.33 25.35 8.36
N GLY A 444 -15.60 25.15 9.66
CA GLY A 444 -15.89 26.23 10.60
C GLY A 444 -14.83 27.34 10.55
N ASN A 445 -15.26 28.60 10.53
CA ASN A 445 -14.55 29.90 10.59
C ASN A 445 -13.23 30.14 9.80
N GLU A 446 -12.48 29.11 9.38
CA GLU A 446 -11.16 29.23 8.76
C GLU A 446 -11.24 29.21 7.22
N GLY A 447 -12.22 28.49 6.64
CA GLY A 447 -12.41 28.44 5.18
C GLY A 447 -12.92 29.76 4.58
N PHE A 448 -13.72 30.52 5.33
CA PHE A 448 -14.20 31.83 4.89
C PHE A 448 -13.08 32.88 4.86
N GLY A 449 -12.14 32.81 5.81
CA GLY A 449 -10.98 33.72 5.86
C GLY A 449 -10.05 33.57 4.65
N ALA A 450 -9.75 32.32 4.27
CA ALA A 450 -8.92 32.02 3.09
C ALA A 450 -9.60 32.43 1.78
N ALA A 451 -10.92 32.24 1.66
CA ALA A 451 -11.70 32.66 0.49
C ALA A 451 -11.75 34.18 0.32
N VAL A 452 -11.91 34.93 1.43
CA VAL A 452 -11.84 36.41 1.44
C VAL A 452 -10.44 36.89 1.08
N GLU A 453 -9.39 36.21 1.56
CA GLU A 453 -8.00 36.57 1.27
C GLU A 453 -7.62 36.31 -0.21
N GLN A 454 -8.13 35.22 -0.81
CA GLN A 454 -7.97 34.97 -2.24
C GLN A 454 -8.78 35.95 -3.10
N PHE A 455 -9.98 36.34 -2.68
CA PHE A 455 -10.76 37.37 -3.37
C PHE A 455 -10.08 38.75 -3.29
N ALA A 456 -9.49 39.11 -2.14
CA ALA A 456 -8.70 40.32 -1.99
C ALA A 456 -7.45 40.31 -2.90
N LYS A 457 -6.72 39.18 -2.97
CA LYS A 457 -5.57 39.00 -3.88
C LYS A 457 -5.96 39.04 -5.37
N ALA A 458 -7.14 38.53 -5.72
CA ALA A 458 -7.66 38.60 -7.08
C ALA A 458 -8.03 40.03 -7.49
N ILE A 459 -8.61 40.83 -6.59
CA ILE A 459 -8.85 42.27 -6.81
C ILE A 459 -7.53 43.02 -6.92
N ASP A 460 -6.55 42.73 -6.07
CA ASP A 460 -5.23 43.38 -6.09
C ASP A 460 -4.47 43.08 -7.39
N SER A 461 -4.57 41.83 -7.87
CA SER A 461 -4.02 41.40 -9.17
C SER A 461 -4.78 42.02 -10.35
N LEU A 462 -6.10 42.18 -10.27
CA LEU A 462 -6.91 42.85 -11.29
C LEU A 462 -6.59 44.35 -11.38
N VAL A 463 -6.45 45.02 -10.24
CA VAL A 463 -6.05 46.44 -10.15
C VAL A 463 -4.62 46.64 -10.63
N GLY A 464 -3.70 45.75 -10.25
CA GLY A 464 -2.31 45.74 -10.72
C GLY A 464 -2.20 45.53 -12.23
N ASN A 465 -2.97 44.61 -12.81
CA ASN A 465 -2.97 44.33 -14.24
C ASN A 465 -3.64 45.44 -15.07
N VAL A 466 -4.65 46.14 -14.54
CA VAL A 466 -5.28 47.30 -15.18
C VAL A 466 -4.35 48.52 -15.18
N LEU A 467 -3.55 48.70 -14.14
CA LEU A 467 -2.53 49.76 -14.07
C LEU A 467 -1.29 49.47 -14.93
N ALA A 468 -0.93 48.18 -15.11
CA ALA A 468 0.25 47.78 -15.88
C ALA A 468 0.02 47.75 -17.41
N ASN A 469 -1.22 47.54 -17.88
CA ASN A 469 -1.54 47.39 -19.30
C ASN A 469 -2.09 48.64 -20.01
N ASP A 470 -1.99 49.83 -19.40
CA ASP A 470 -2.26 51.10 -20.09
C ASP A 470 -1.08 52.08 -20.00
N PRO A 471 0.01 51.86 -20.77
CA PRO A 471 1.17 52.73 -20.76
C PRO A 471 0.89 54.16 -21.30
N ASN A 472 -0.28 54.39 -21.87
CA ASN A 472 -0.65 55.64 -22.56
C ASN A 472 -1.92 56.32 -22.00
N GLY A 473 -2.51 55.83 -20.91
CA GLY A 473 -3.67 56.46 -20.25
C GLY A 473 -4.94 56.52 -21.12
N ALA A 474 -5.15 55.55 -22.01
CA ALA A 474 -6.34 55.49 -22.85
C ALA A 474 -7.64 55.19 -22.07
N LEU A 475 -7.59 54.47 -20.96
CA LEU A 475 -8.77 54.15 -20.13
C LEU A 475 -9.27 55.33 -19.29
N PHE A 476 -8.40 56.33 -19.04
CA PHE A 476 -8.74 57.57 -18.32
C PHE A 476 -8.66 58.82 -19.21
N GLY A 477 -8.55 58.65 -20.53
CA GLY A 477 -8.33 59.70 -21.53
C GLY A 477 -9.40 60.79 -21.65
N GLY A 478 -10.41 60.80 -20.77
CA GLY A 478 -11.43 61.85 -20.69
C GLY A 478 -11.27 62.85 -19.53
N LEU A 479 -10.37 62.62 -18.56
CA LEU A 479 -10.23 63.48 -17.37
C LEU A 479 -8.87 64.17 -17.32
N ASN A 480 -8.54 64.89 -18.39
CA ASN A 480 -7.35 65.74 -18.46
C ASN A 480 -7.57 67.10 -17.74
N ILE A 481 -7.94 67.07 -16.46
CA ILE A 481 -8.14 68.29 -15.63
C ILE A 481 -7.31 68.25 -14.34
N LEU A 482 -6.61 67.14 -14.04
CA LEU A 482 -5.84 67.00 -12.80
C LEU A 482 -4.40 66.60 -13.13
N ALA A 483 -3.45 67.38 -12.61
CA ALA A 483 -2.02 67.11 -12.74
C ALA A 483 -1.70 65.68 -12.27
N PRO A 484 -0.66 65.01 -12.83
CA PRO A 484 -0.36 63.59 -12.58
C PRO A 484 -0.30 63.18 -11.10
N GLN A 485 0.04 64.10 -10.21
CA GLN A 485 0.08 63.86 -8.77
C GLN A 485 -1.30 63.69 -8.11
N ASN A 486 -2.37 64.24 -8.71
CA ASN A 486 -3.73 64.12 -8.20
C ASN A 486 -4.44 62.84 -8.67
N GLN A 487 -4.00 62.22 -9.76
CA GLN A 487 -4.52 60.93 -10.22
C GLN A 487 -4.01 59.77 -9.35
N LEU A 488 -2.75 59.84 -8.91
CA LEU A 488 -2.16 58.90 -7.96
C LEU A 488 -2.86 58.96 -6.59
N LEU A 489 -3.18 60.19 -6.14
CA LEU A 489 -3.89 60.40 -4.88
C LEU A 489 -5.33 59.85 -4.92
N LEU A 490 -6.00 59.94 -6.08
CA LEU A 490 -7.35 59.41 -6.27
C LEU A 490 -7.34 57.87 -6.30
N ALA A 491 -6.36 57.25 -6.95
CA ALA A 491 -6.18 55.79 -6.95
C ALA A 491 -5.94 55.25 -5.53
N GLN A 492 -5.07 55.91 -4.75
CA GLN A 492 -4.82 55.54 -3.34
C GLN A 492 -6.06 55.73 -2.45
N HIS A 493 -6.89 56.74 -2.73
CA HIS A 493 -8.13 56.96 -1.98
C HIS A 493 -9.18 55.90 -2.29
N ILE A 494 -9.30 55.47 -3.55
CA ILE A 494 -10.19 54.38 -3.97
C ILE A 494 -9.76 53.06 -3.32
N GLU A 495 -8.46 52.76 -3.33
CA GLU A 495 -7.89 51.58 -2.66
C GLU A 495 -8.23 51.57 -1.17
N THR A 496 -8.07 52.71 -0.49
CA THR A 496 -8.40 52.85 0.94
C THR A 496 -9.89 52.63 1.21
N VAL A 497 -10.77 53.16 0.37
CA VAL A 497 -12.23 53.03 0.53
C VAL A 497 -12.70 51.59 0.24
N VAL A 498 -12.12 50.92 -0.75
CA VAL A 498 -12.42 49.51 -1.08
C VAL A 498 -11.95 48.59 0.06
N GLN A 499 -10.74 48.77 0.56
CA GLN A 499 -10.22 48.02 1.71
C GLN A 499 -11.10 48.23 2.96
N GLN A 500 -11.57 49.45 3.18
CA GLN A 500 -12.46 49.76 4.30
C GLN A 500 -13.86 49.13 4.15
N GLN A 501 -14.39 49.04 2.92
CA GLN A 501 -15.64 48.31 2.67
C GLN A 501 -15.49 46.80 2.83
N ILE A 502 -14.37 46.21 2.37
CA ILE A 502 -14.07 44.79 2.57
C ILE A 502 -13.99 44.48 4.06
N GLN A 503 -13.30 45.31 4.85
CA GLN A 503 -13.23 45.12 6.29
C GLN A 503 -14.60 45.20 6.97
N ASN A 504 -15.47 46.10 6.52
CA ASN A 504 -16.84 46.19 7.04
C ASN A 504 -17.70 44.98 6.67
N GLN A 505 -17.51 44.39 5.49
CA GLN A 505 -18.16 43.15 5.07
C GLN A 505 -17.65 41.95 5.87
N VAL A 506 -16.33 41.84 6.07
CA VAL A 506 -15.71 40.81 6.92
C VAL A 506 -16.24 40.88 8.35
N ASN A 507 -16.32 42.08 8.92
CA ASN A 507 -16.87 42.26 10.27
C ASN A 507 -18.35 41.84 10.35
N ASN A 508 -19.15 42.08 9.30
CA ASN A 508 -20.54 41.62 9.23
C ASN A 508 -20.65 40.09 9.11
N VAL A 509 -19.76 39.43 8.36
CA VAL A 509 -19.78 37.96 8.23
C VAL A 509 -19.22 37.26 9.47
N VAL A 510 -18.20 37.82 10.12
CA VAL A 510 -17.72 37.34 11.44
C VAL A 510 -18.83 37.43 12.49
N GLN A 511 -19.65 38.49 12.45
CA GLN A 511 -20.85 38.63 13.28
C GLN A 511 -21.98 37.64 12.93
N GLN A 512 -22.05 37.15 11.68
CA GLN A 512 -22.97 36.09 11.26
C GLN A 512 -22.47 34.69 11.66
N ALA A 513 -21.16 34.43 11.57
CA ALA A 513 -20.56 33.17 11.95
C ALA A 513 -20.55 32.96 13.48
N SER A 514 -20.49 34.03 14.27
CA SER A 514 -20.66 33.98 15.73
C SER A 514 -22.10 33.69 16.19
N GLN A 515 -23.05 33.45 15.27
CA GLN A 515 -24.45 33.11 15.57
C GLN A 515 -24.79 31.62 15.40
N GLN A 516 -23.83 30.72 15.11
CA GLN A 516 -24.05 29.28 15.28
C GLN A 516 -24.08 28.96 16.79
N THR A 517 -25.25 29.01 17.40
CA THR A 517 -25.47 28.61 18.79
C THR A 517 -25.48 27.09 18.88
N THR A 518 -24.62 26.47 19.70
CA THR A 518 -24.73 25.05 20.05
C THR A 518 -25.75 24.88 21.17
N THR A 519 -26.74 24.00 21.00
CA THR A 519 -27.67 23.62 22.07
C THR A 519 -27.16 22.36 22.75
N VAL A 520 -27.10 22.32 24.08
CA VAL A 520 -26.71 21.12 24.84
C VAL A 520 -27.93 20.53 25.53
N HIS A 521 -28.20 19.25 25.29
CA HIS A 521 -29.27 18.48 25.91
C HIS A 521 -28.66 17.39 26.82
N THR A 522 -28.78 17.55 28.13
CA THR A 522 -28.35 16.52 29.09
C THR A 522 -29.54 15.70 29.54
N LEU A 523 -29.48 14.39 29.30
CA LEU A 523 -30.51 13.44 29.71
C LEU A 523 -30.27 13.03 31.17
N THR A 524 -31.28 12.48 31.84
CA THR A 524 -31.17 12.05 33.25
C THR A 524 -31.78 10.66 33.46
N GLY A 525 -31.68 9.79 32.45
CA GLY A 525 -32.32 8.48 32.41
C GLY A 525 -33.76 8.49 31.87
N GLY A 526 -34.22 7.34 31.40
CA GLY A 526 -35.60 7.12 30.94
C GLY A 526 -35.88 7.59 29.51
N SER A 527 -37.16 7.60 29.12
CA SER A 527 -37.55 8.01 27.76
C SER A 527 -37.83 9.50 27.67
N GLN A 528 -37.17 10.18 26.73
CA GLN A 528 -37.29 11.62 26.51
C GLN A 528 -37.44 11.94 25.02
N THR A 529 -38.17 13.00 24.71
CA THR A 529 -38.24 13.56 23.36
C THR A 529 -37.38 14.81 23.30
N VAL A 530 -36.42 14.83 22.38
CA VAL A 530 -35.57 16.00 22.10
C VAL A 530 -36.02 16.60 20.78
N THR A 531 -36.28 17.91 20.79
CA THR A 531 -36.60 18.65 19.57
C THR A 531 -35.34 19.34 19.09
N THR A 532 -34.74 18.80 18.04
CA THR A 532 -33.60 19.42 17.36
C THR A 532 -34.06 20.57 16.48
N THR A 533 -33.21 21.57 16.30
CA THR A 533 -33.50 22.76 15.49
C THR A 533 -32.69 22.72 14.21
N VAL A 534 -33.36 22.75 13.05
CA VAL A 534 -32.68 22.68 11.75
C VAL A 534 -31.68 23.83 11.60
N GLY A 535 -30.41 23.48 11.34
CA GLY A 535 -29.32 24.44 11.13
C GLY A 535 -28.64 24.96 12.41
N VAL A 536 -28.98 24.36 13.55
CA VAL A 536 -28.33 24.57 14.86
C VAL A 536 -27.63 23.28 15.25
N ASN A 537 -26.40 23.36 15.78
CA ASN A 537 -25.69 22.18 16.25
C ASN A 537 -26.28 21.75 17.61
N ASP A 538 -26.90 20.58 17.65
CA ASP A 538 -27.49 19.99 18.85
C ASP A 538 -26.58 18.89 19.43
N TYR A 539 -26.11 19.09 20.66
CA TYR A 539 -25.24 18.18 21.40
C TYR A 539 -26.03 17.47 22.50
N ILE A 540 -26.32 16.18 22.32
CA ILE A 540 -27.08 15.35 23.25
C ILE A 540 -26.11 14.50 24.06
N THR A 541 -26.24 14.50 25.38
CA THR A 541 -25.44 13.66 26.29
C THR A 541 -26.32 12.76 27.14
N GLY A 542 -26.00 11.46 27.12
CA GLY A 542 -26.58 10.48 28.03
C GLY A 542 -26.01 10.59 29.45
N THR A 543 -26.67 9.93 30.40
CA THR A 543 -26.15 9.70 31.76
C THR A 543 -25.94 8.22 31.96
N ALA A 544 -25.25 7.81 33.02
CA ALA A 544 -25.00 6.40 33.41
C ALA A 544 -26.24 5.54 33.75
N SER A 545 -27.39 5.82 33.15
CA SER A 545 -28.64 5.06 33.24
C SER A 545 -29.28 5.06 31.87
N ALA A 546 -29.72 3.89 31.41
CA ALA A 546 -30.40 3.70 30.13
C ALA A 546 -31.38 4.84 29.76
N ASN A 547 -31.08 5.50 28.65
CA ASN A 547 -31.78 6.62 28.07
C ASN A 547 -32.45 6.15 26.78
N THR A 548 -33.71 6.53 26.56
CA THR A 548 -34.37 6.35 25.26
C THR A 548 -34.73 7.72 24.69
N VAL A 549 -34.00 8.17 23.69
CA VAL A 549 -34.17 9.47 23.06
C VAL A 549 -34.99 9.32 21.78
N THR A 550 -36.08 10.05 21.68
CA THR A 550 -36.81 10.23 20.41
C THR A 550 -36.55 11.63 19.87
N ILE A 551 -36.01 11.72 18.66
CA ILE A 551 -35.79 13.00 17.98
C ILE A 551 -37.08 13.40 17.24
N SER A 552 -37.67 14.53 17.65
CA SER A 552 -38.86 15.08 16.98
C SER A 552 -38.52 15.99 15.80
N GLY A 553 -37.24 16.34 15.61
CA GLY A 553 -36.71 17.09 14.48
C GLY A 553 -35.94 16.19 13.51
N VAL A 554 -35.00 16.78 12.77
CA VAL A 554 -33.99 16.04 11.98
C VAL A 554 -32.61 16.32 12.57
N MET A 555 -31.73 15.33 12.55
CA MET A 555 -30.32 15.51 12.90
C MET A 555 -29.49 15.75 11.64
N GLY A 556 -28.70 16.81 11.65
CA GLY A 556 -27.87 17.29 10.56
C GLY A 556 -26.37 17.22 10.87
N THR A 557 -25.58 17.79 9.97
CA THR A 557 -24.13 17.91 10.15
C THR A 557 -23.82 18.83 11.34
N GLY A 558 -23.02 18.33 12.29
CA GLY A 558 -22.68 19.05 13.52
C GLY A 558 -23.50 18.63 14.75
N ASP A 559 -24.55 17.83 14.56
CA ASP A 559 -25.30 17.23 15.66
C ASP A 559 -24.63 15.96 16.16
N SER A 560 -24.73 15.70 17.46
CA SER A 560 -24.18 14.47 18.04
C SER A 560 -24.93 13.97 19.25
N PHE A 561 -24.98 12.64 19.41
CA PHE A 561 -25.41 11.99 20.64
C PHE A 561 -24.28 11.12 21.19
N ILE A 562 -23.73 11.53 22.34
CA ILE A 562 -22.63 10.85 23.02
C ILE A 562 -23.11 10.40 24.40
N ASP A 563 -23.04 9.11 24.69
CA ASP A 563 -23.25 8.65 26.07
C ASP A 563 -21.95 8.63 26.89
N GLU A 564 -22.09 8.68 28.22
CA GLU A 564 -21.00 8.62 29.18
C GLU A 564 -20.58 7.18 29.51
N THR A 565 -21.50 6.19 29.41
CA THR A 565 -21.36 4.82 29.93
C THR A 565 -21.75 3.74 28.91
N ASP A 566 -20.75 3.14 28.27
CA ASP A 566 -20.94 1.99 27.37
C ASP A 566 -21.60 0.78 28.08
N GLY A 567 -22.60 0.19 27.44
CA GLY A 567 -23.26 -1.05 27.83
C GLY A 567 -24.47 -0.92 28.76
N ASP A 568 -25.01 0.28 28.96
CA ASP A 568 -26.15 0.50 29.87
C ASP A 568 -27.53 0.41 29.20
N GLY A 569 -27.60 0.37 27.86
CA GLY A 569 -28.80 0.08 27.08
C GLY A 569 -29.48 1.32 26.50
N ASP A 570 -28.70 2.31 26.11
CA ASP A 570 -29.14 3.52 25.47
C ASP A 570 -29.75 3.27 24.09
N LYS A 571 -30.84 4.01 23.80
CA LYS A 571 -31.61 3.90 22.57
C LYS A 571 -31.85 5.27 21.93
N LEU A 572 -31.47 5.42 20.67
CA LEU A 572 -31.78 6.55 19.82
C LEU A 572 -32.89 6.17 18.82
N ILE A 573 -33.96 6.95 18.75
CA ILE A 573 -35.07 6.80 17.80
C ILE A 573 -35.13 8.05 16.93
N LEU A 574 -35.03 7.85 15.62
CA LEU A 574 -34.99 8.92 14.62
C LEU A 574 -36.26 8.92 13.77
N MET A 575 -36.63 10.11 13.34
CA MET A 575 -37.70 10.34 12.36
C MET A 575 -37.17 11.23 11.24
N GLY A 576 -37.92 11.35 10.14
CA GLY A 576 -37.52 12.24 9.04
C GLY A 576 -36.35 11.69 8.21
N THR A 577 -35.56 12.58 7.61
CA THR A 577 -34.35 12.28 6.83
C THR A 577 -33.18 12.92 7.56
N ASN A 578 -32.14 12.15 7.91
CA ASN A 578 -31.06 12.60 8.80
C ASN A 578 -29.69 12.43 8.12
N THR A 579 -28.87 13.46 8.12
CA THR A 579 -27.60 13.45 7.34
C THR A 579 -26.46 14.13 8.07
N GLY A 580 -25.39 13.38 8.33
CA GLY A 580 -24.10 13.89 8.82
C GLY A 580 -23.99 14.02 10.34
N PHE A 581 -24.87 13.39 11.11
CA PHE A 581 -24.80 13.40 12.59
C PHE A 581 -23.85 12.32 13.12
N GLN A 582 -23.46 12.44 14.39
CA GLN A 582 -22.50 11.57 15.06
C GLN A 582 -23.13 10.86 16.27
N VAL A 583 -22.83 9.59 16.49
CA VAL A 583 -23.29 8.82 17.66
C VAL A 583 -22.13 8.05 18.28
N GLY A 584 -22.02 8.03 19.61
CA GLY A 584 -20.98 7.27 20.32
C GLY A 584 -21.49 6.67 21.61
N LYS A 585 -21.08 5.43 21.92
CA LYS A 585 -21.53 4.64 23.07
C LYS A 585 -23.04 4.42 23.14
N ILE A 586 -23.70 4.27 21.99
CA ILE A 586 -25.15 4.01 21.93
C ILE A 586 -25.38 2.56 21.52
N GLU A 587 -26.13 1.77 22.29
CA GLU A 587 -26.34 0.35 22.00
C GLU A 587 -27.48 0.09 21.01
N THR A 588 -28.45 0.99 20.89
CA THR A 588 -29.59 0.81 19.98
C THR A 588 -29.89 2.06 19.16
N ILE A 589 -29.96 1.93 17.84
CA ILE A 589 -30.35 2.99 16.90
C ILE A 589 -31.55 2.49 16.08
N ASP A 590 -32.65 3.25 16.11
CA ASP A 590 -33.91 2.88 15.47
C ASP A 590 -34.29 3.92 14.41
N LEU A 591 -34.07 3.56 13.15
CA LEU A 591 -34.41 4.35 11.96
C LEU A 591 -35.72 3.89 11.31
N SER A 592 -36.45 2.94 11.90
CA SER A 592 -37.67 2.39 11.28
C SER A 592 -38.76 3.44 11.02
N GLY A 593 -38.72 4.57 11.72
CA GLY A 593 -39.62 5.72 11.55
C GLY A 593 -39.15 6.77 10.53
N THR A 594 -38.00 6.59 9.87
CA THR A 594 -37.47 7.56 8.90
C THR A 594 -38.17 7.46 7.55
N ASN A 595 -38.23 8.58 6.83
CA ASN A 595 -38.93 8.70 5.55
C ASN A 595 -38.00 9.07 4.38
N GLY A 596 -36.68 8.91 4.59
CA GLY A 596 -35.65 9.11 3.59
C GLY A 596 -34.34 8.47 4.04
N ALA A 597 -33.33 8.58 3.17
CA ALA A 597 -31.98 8.08 3.39
C ALA A 597 -31.34 8.70 4.64
N ASN A 598 -30.66 7.89 5.44
CA ASN A 598 -29.90 8.37 6.57
C ASN A 598 -28.40 8.21 6.33
N THR A 599 -27.61 9.19 6.80
CA THR A 599 -26.15 9.09 6.78
C THR A 599 -25.59 9.55 8.12
N PHE A 600 -24.81 8.70 8.79
CA PHE A 600 -24.26 9.04 10.10
C PHE A 600 -22.99 8.26 10.43
N ILE A 601 -22.26 8.78 11.41
CA ILE A 601 -21.01 8.21 11.89
C ILE A 601 -21.24 7.59 13.26
N ILE A 602 -20.86 6.32 13.42
CA ILE A 602 -20.78 5.66 14.71
C ILE A 602 -19.35 5.77 15.24
N GLY A 603 -19.24 6.07 16.53
CA GLY A 603 -18.01 6.03 17.29
C GLY A 603 -17.35 4.66 17.26
N ASN A 604 -16.06 4.62 17.57
CA ASN A 604 -15.36 3.35 17.60
C ASN A 604 -15.59 2.57 18.91
N ASP A 605 -16.83 2.19 19.22
CA ASP A 605 -17.16 1.49 20.47
C ASP A 605 -18.29 0.45 20.36
N GLY A 606 -17.95 -0.77 20.81
CA GLY A 606 -18.94 -1.70 21.36
C GLY A 606 -19.86 -2.43 20.38
N THR A 607 -20.96 -2.93 20.94
CA THR A 607 -22.02 -3.65 20.21
C THR A 607 -23.20 -2.73 19.99
N VAL A 608 -23.60 -2.52 18.73
CA VAL A 608 -24.72 -1.65 18.35
C VAL A 608 -25.78 -2.47 17.60
N SER A 609 -27.03 -2.31 18.02
CA SER A 609 -28.19 -2.85 17.31
C SER A 609 -28.85 -1.74 16.49
N ILE A 610 -28.91 -1.92 15.18
CA ILE A 610 -29.41 -0.91 14.25
C ILE A 610 -30.65 -1.45 13.54
N THR A 611 -31.77 -0.76 13.68
CA THR A 611 -32.99 -1.03 12.91
C THR A 611 -33.06 -0.05 11.75
N LEU A 612 -32.94 -0.55 10.53
CA LEU A 612 -32.92 0.26 9.32
C LEU A 612 -34.30 0.49 8.73
N SER A 613 -34.34 1.52 7.89
CA SER A 613 -35.54 1.92 7.16
C SER A 613 -35.65 1.16 5.83
N SER A 614 -36.59 1.57 4.97
CA SER A 614 -36.72 1.02 3.62
C SER A 614 -36.02 1.86 2.54
N TYR A 615 -35.25 2.86 2.96
CA TYR A 615 -34.48 3.76 2.12
C TYR A 615 -32.99 3.45 2.27
N ALA A 616 -32.18 3.80 1.27
CA ALA A 616 -30.73 3.61 1.34
C ALA A 616 -30.13 4.39 2.51
N ASP A 617 -29.54 3.68 3.44
CA ASP A 617 -28.84 4.19 4.60
C ASP A 617 -27.33 3.99 4.41
N SER A 618 -26.53 4.95 4.89
CA SER A 618 -25.07 4.92 4.82
C SER A 618 -24.49 5.12 6.22
N ILE A 619 -23.82 4.10 6.74
CA ILE A 619 -23.32 4.08 8.11
C ILE A 619 -21.83 3.82 8.07
N SER A 620 -21.06 4.73 8.66
CA SER A 620 -19.60 4.65 8.69
C SER A 620 -19.07 4.73 10.11
N VAL A 621 -17.95 4.08 10.37
CA VAL A 621 -17.21 4.22 11.62
C VAL A 621 -16.11 5.26 11.45
N SER A 622 -16.03 6.19 12.39
CA SER A 622 -14.90 7.12 12.48
C SER A 622 -14.75 7.61 13.91
N GLN A 623 -13.55 8.11 14.23
CA GLN A 623 -13.36 8.89 15.45
C GLN A 623 -14.31 10.10 15.43
N LEU A 624 -15.10 10.26 16.49
CA LEU A 624 -16.03 11.37 16.61
C LEU A 624 -15.31 12.69 16.91
N THR A 625 -15.72 13.74 16.21
CA THR A 625 -15.05 15.05 16.27
C THR A 625 -15.27 15.67 17.65
N GLY A 626 -14.18 15.97 18.38
CA GLY A 626 -14.26 16.53 19.74
C GLY A 626 -14.43 15.51 20.86
N HIS A 627 -14.64 14.23 20.55
CA HIS A 627 -14.92 13.16 21.52
C HIS A 627 -13.92 11.99 21.46
N ALA A 628 -12.79 12.16 20.77
CA ALA A 628 -11.76 11.14 20.61
C ALA A 628 -11.23 10.52 21.92
N SER A 629 -11.22 11.28 23.03
CA SER A 629 -10.78 10.78 24.34
C SER A 629 -11.79 9.85 25.01
N GLN A 630 -13.04 9.84 24.55
CA GLN A 630 -14.10 8.98 25.06
C GLN A 630 -14.25 7.68 24.27
N MET A 631 -13.60 7.59 23.11
CA MET A 631 -13.66 6.42 22.22
C MET A 631 -12.57 5.42 22.59
N THR A 632 -12.85 4.13 22.45
CA THR A 632 -11.80 3.12 22.42
C THR A 632 -11.33 2.91 20.97
N THR A 633 -10.14 2.37 20.77
CA THR A 633 -9.79 1.74 19.49
C THR A 633 -10.22 0.30 19.62
N GLY A 634 -11.34 -0.06 19.03
CA GLY A 634 -12.00 -1.33 19.32
C GLY A 634 -12.56 -2.01 18.10
N ASN A 635 -12.86 -3.30 18.29
CA ASN A 635 -13.64 -4.11 17.38
C ASN A 635 -15.11 -3.78 17.55
N GLN A 636 -15.85 -3.69 16.45
CA GLN A 636 -17.26 -3.39 16.44
C GLN A 636 -18.10 -4.65 16.30
N THR A 637 -19.32 -4.63 16.84
CA THR A 637 -20.32 -5.66 16.56
C THR A 637 -21.65 -5.03 16.20
N TRP A 638 -22.10 -5.17 14.95
CA TRP A 638 -23.36 -4.60 14.47
C TRP A 638 -24.42 -5.67 14.26
N ASN A 639 -25.53 -5.53 14.97
CA ASN A 639 -26.73 -6.36 14.81
C ASN A 639 -27.75 -5.58 13.98
N ILE A 640 -27.88 -5.91 12.69
CA ILE A 640 -28.74 -5.19 11.76
C ILE A 640 -30.11 -5.85 11.64
N THR A 641 -31.16 -5.07 11.79
CA THR A 641 -32.55 -5.46 11.54
C THR A 641 -33.20 -4.53 10.51
N GLY A 642 -34.22 -5.02 9.82
CA GLY A 642 -34.82 -4.33 8.66
C GLY A 642 -34.47 -5.01 7.34
N LEU A 643 -35.24 -4.69 6.30
CA LEU A 643 -35.00 -5.19 4.95
C LEU A 643 -34.05 -4.23 4.23
N LEU A 644 -32.89 -4.72 3.84
CA LEU A 644 -31.80 -3.91 3.30
C LEU A 644 -31.85 -3.87 1.78
N GLY A 645 -31.49 -2.76 1.16
CA GLY A 645 -31.57 -2.66 -0.30
C GLY A 645 -33.00 -2.59 -0.84
N ALA A 646 -33.99 -2.32 0.02
CA ALA A 646 -35.38 -2.23 -0.36
C ALA A 646 -35.58 -1.13 -1.44
N ASN A 647 -36.51 -1.36 -2.37
CA ASN A 647 -36.78 -0.46 -3.49
C ASN A 647 -35.58 -0.20 -4.44
N GLY A 648 -34.55 -1.07 -4.43
CA GLY A 648 -33.38 -0.95 -5.32
C GLY A 648 -32.34 0.07 -4.87
N ALA A 649 -32.41 0.52 -3.61
CA ALA A 649 -31.47 1.47 -3.03
C ALA A 649 -30.55 0.72 -2.05
N ALA A 650 -29.33 0.39 -2.47
CA ALA A 650 -28.40 -0.41 -1.67
C ALA A 650 -27.89 0.37 -0.45
N ASP A 651 -27.92 -0.28 0.71
CA ASP A 651 -27.35 0.27 1.95
C ASP A 651 -25.82 0.14 1.93
N ALA A 652 -25.12 1.11 2.51
CA ALA A 652 -23.66 1.13 2.57
C ALA A 652 -23.18 1.11 4.02
N PHE A 653 -22.29 0.18 4.33
CA PHE A 653 -21.70 0.04 5.66
C PHE A 653 -20.17 0.04 5.56
N ASP A 654 -19.55 0.90 6.35
CA ASP A 654 -18.11 0.96 6.54
C ASP A 654 -17.82 0.83 8.04
N MET A 655 -17.34 -0.33 8.47
CA MET A 655 -17.04 -0.59 9.89
C MET A 655 -15.64 -0.11 10.29
N GLY A 656 -14.89 0.50 9.35
CA GLY A 656 -13.58 1.07 9.61
C GLY A 656 -12.49 0.01 9.62
N GLY A 657 -11.54 0.14 10.55
CA GLY A 657 -10.49 -0.86 10.76
C GLY A 657 -10.64 -1.49 12.14
N GLY A 658 -10.36 -2.78 12.24
CA GLY A 658 -10.57 -3.54 13.46
C GLY A 658 -10.69 -5.04 13.16
N THR A 659 -11.30 -5.78 14.06
CA THR A 659 -11.86 -7.11 13.79
C THR A 659 -13.36 -7.05 14.00
N ASP A 660 -14.05 -6.60 12.97
CA ASP A 660 -15.42 -6.15 13.01
C ASP A 660 -16.40 -7.27 12.65
N THR A 661 -17.51 -7.34 13.38
CA THR A 661 -18.54 -8.37 13.22
C THR A 661 -19.89 -7.75 12.85
N MET A 662 -20.49 -8.22 11.76
CA MET A 662 -21.83 -7.84 11.34
C MET A 662 -22.75 -9.06 11.28
N ALA A 663 -23.96 -8.94 11.83
CA ALA A 663 -25.01 -9.94 11.73
C ALA A 663 -26.30 -9.33 11.18
N LEU A 664 -26.81 -9.89 10.08
CA LEU A 664 -28.14 -9.60 9.56
C LEU A 664 -29.14 -10.52 10.27
N LEU A 665 -30.12 -9.92 10.96
CA LEU A 665 -31.07 -10.67 11.80
C LEU A 665 -32.47 -10.78 11.20
N THR A 666 -32.78 -9.97 10.18
CA THR A 666 -34.09 -9.97 9.52
C THR A 666 -34.04 -10.84 8.28
N ALA A 667 -34.94 -11.81 8.16
CA ALA A 667 -35.02 -12.61 6.95
C ALA A 667 -35.60 -11.81 5.77
N GLY A 668 -35.07 -12.00 4.57
CA GLY A 668 -35.51 -11.28 3.38
C GLY A 668 -34.48 -11.22 2.26
N THR A 669 -34.78 -10.47 1.21
CA THR A 669 -33.79 -10.16 0.17
C THR A 669 -33.03 -8.90 0.55
N HIS A 670 -31.70 -9.00 0.65
CA HIS A 670 -30.84 -7.89 1.05
C HIS A 670 -29.90 -7.47 -0.07
N SER A 671 -29.66 -6.17 -0.23
CA SER A 671 -28.59 -5.65 -1.10
C SER A 671 -27.75 -4.62 -0.36
N LEU A 672 -26.45 -4.88 -0.23
CA LEU A 672 -25.54 -4.09 0.60
C LEU A 672 -24.19 -3.86 -0.09
N THR A 673 -23.58 -2.72 0.22
CA THR A 673 -22.17 -2.43 -0.02
C THR A 673 -21.42 -2.44 1.30
N LEU A 674 -20.31 -3.19 1.38
CA LEU A 674 -19.56 -3.42 2.62
C LEU A 674 -18.10 -3.00 2.48
N THR A 675 -17.57 -2.37 3.53
CA THR A 675 -16.15 -2.06 3.73
C THR A 675 -15.76 -2.33 5.18
N GLY A 676 -14.55 -2.87 5.40
CA GLY A 676 -14.02 -3.07 6.75
C GLY A 676 -14.76 -4.10 7.61
N VAL A 677 -15.32 -5.16 7.01
CA VAL A 677 -16.04 -6.22 7.77
C VAL A 677 -15.22 -7.51 7.78
N GLU A 678 -14.82 -8.00 8.96
CA GLU A 678 -14.06 -9.25 9.11
C GLU A 678 -14.94 -10.49 9.31
N THR A 679 -16.09 -10.37 9.99
CA THR A 679 -17.03 -11.47 10.22
C THR A 679 -18.43 -11.07 9.85
N LEU A 680 -19.05 -11.79 8.91
CA LEU A 680 -20.40 -11.51 8.44
C LEU A 680 -21.30 -12.74 8.55
N THR A 681 -22.44 -12.58 9.21
CA THR A 681 -23.51 -13.59 9.26
C THR A 681 -24.75 -13.07 8.54
N LEU A 682 -25.21 -13.79 7.52
CA LEU A 682 -26.39 -13.44 6.73
C LEU A 682 -27.66 -14.04 7.33
N ALA A 683 -28.77 -13.34 7.12
CA ALA A 683 -30.08 -13.86 7.45
C ALA A 683 -30.59 -14.81 6.36
N ASN A 684 -31.64 -15.57 6.67
CA ASN A 684 -32.36 -16.35 5.66
C ASN A 684 -32.98 -15.44 4.59
N GLY A 685 -32.87 -15.83 3.32
CA GLY A 685 -33.35 -15.11 2.15
C GLY A 685 -32.25 -14.92 1.11
N GLY A 686 -32.49 -14.14 0.06
CA GLY A 686 -31.49 -13.94 -0.99
C GLY A 686 -30.66 -12.67 -0.78
N ASN A 687 -29.36 -12.79 -0.56
CA ASN A 687 -28.52 -11.65 -0.21
C ASN A 687 -27.56 -11.33 -1.37
N VAL A 688 -27.44 -10.06 -1.75
CA VAL A 688 -26.46 -9.58 -2.75
C VAL A 688 -25.51 -8.60 -2.07
N LEU A 689 -24.27 -9.03 -1.92
CA LEU A 689 -23.24 -8.32 -1.18
C LEU A 689 -22.16 -7.84 -2.13
N THR A 690 -21.80 -6.56 -2.06
CA THR A 690 -20.74 -5.98 -2.88
C THR A 690 -19.68 -5.37 -2.01
N PHE A 691 -18.43 -5.78 -2.17
CA PHE A 691 -17.31 -5.17 -1.47
C PHE A 691 -16.71 -4.05 -2.31
N SER A 692 -16.53 -2.88 -1.71
CA SER A 692 -15.90 -1.73 -2.38
C SER A 692 -14.38 -1.70 -2.26
N THR A 693 -13.80 -2.46 -1.32
CA THR A 693 -12.36 -2.50 -1.05
C THR A 693 -11.85 -3.95 -0.98
N PRO A 694 -10.61 -4.24 -1.40
CA PRO A 694 -10.01 -5.57 -1.29
C PRO A 694 -10.06 -6.12 0.13
N ILE A 695 -10.36 -7.41 0.25
CA ILE A 695 -10.40 -8.10 1.55
C ILE A 695 -9.05 -8.77 1.82
N SER A 696 -8.19 -8.18 2.64
CA SER A 696 -6.82 -8.70 2.89
C SER A 696 -6.66 -9.52 4.19
N ASN A 697 -7.63 -9.49 5.11
CA ASN A 697 -7.47 -10.01 6.48
C ASN A 697 -8.14 -11.38 6.74
N GLY A 698 -8.58 -12.10 5.70
CA GLY A 698 -9.24 -13.40 5.86
C GLY A 698 -10.65 -13.29 6.44
N MET A 699 -11.54 -12.57 5.74
CA MET A 699 -12.94 -12.39 6.14
C MET A 699 -13.67 -13.72 6.24
N THR A 700 -14.52 -13.91 7.24
CA THR A 700 -15.44 -15.05 7.33
C THR A 700 -16.87 -14.63 7.01
N VAL A 701 -17.50 -15.30 6.04
CA VAL A 701 -18.90 -15.09 5.65
C VAL A 701 -19.71 -16.36 5.88
N THR A 702 -20.75 -16.26 6.71
CA THR A 702 -21.70 -17.35 6.95
C THR A 702 -23.04 -16.98 6.32
N GLY A 703 -23.40 -17.68 5.25
CA GLY A 703 -24.65 -17.50 4.51
C GLY A 703 -25.86 -18.08 5.23
N GLY A 704 -27.03 -17.65 4.78
CA GLY A 704 -28.32 -18.12 5.28
C GLY A 704 -28.88 -19.25 4.42
N SER A 705 -30.16 -19.60 4.63
CA SER A 705 -30.88 -20.33 3.59
C SER A 705 -31.35 -19.35 2.51
N GLY A 706 -31.18 -19.66 1.23
CA GLY A 706 -31.62 -18.76 0.16
C GLY A 706 -30.71 -18.81 -1.06
N THR A 707 -30.61 -17.70 -1.77
CA THR A 707 -29.67 -17.51 -2.88
C THR A 707 -28.78 -16.31 -2.59
N ASP A 708 -27.60 -16.57 -2.06
CA ASP A 708 -26.64 -15.57 -1.64
C ASP A 708 -25.55 -15.37 -2.71
N THR A 709 -25.28 -14.11 -3.04
CA THR A 709 -24.31 -13.68 -4.05
C THR A 709 -23.30 -12.73 -3.45
N LEU A 710 -22.02 -13.05 -3.60
CA LEU A 710 -20.89 -12.23 -3.18
C LEU A 710 -20.16 -11.65 -4.39
N ASN A 711 -20.13 -10.33 -4.51
CA ASN A 711 -19.35 -9.61 -5.50
C ASN A 711 -18.08 -9.08 -4.84
N LEU A 712 -16.92 -9.59 -5.25
CA LEU A 712 -15.63 -9.24 -4.67
C LEU A 712 -15.15 -7.89 -5.20
N ALA A 713 -14.33 -7.21 -4.42
CA ALA A 713 -13.77 -5.92 -4.80
C ALA A 713 -12.68 -6.07 -5.87
N LEU A 714 -12.34 -4.96 -6.52
CA LEU A 714 -11.17 -4.90 -7.39
C LEU A 714 -9.89 -4.96 -6.56
N GLY A 715 -9.04 -5.96 -6.80
CA GLY A 715 -7.84 -6.25 -6.00
C GLY A 715 -7.88 -7.69 -5.47
N GLY A 716 -6.89 -8.11 -4.69
CA GLY A 716 -6.86 -9.47 -4.16
C GLY A 716 -7.74 -9.61 -2.93
N ASN A 717 -8.64 -10.60 -2.93
CA ASN A 717 -9.58 -10.87 -1.84
C ASN A 717 -9.31 -12.21 -1.18
N SER A 718 -9.31 -12.27 0.15
CA SER A 718 -9.12 -13.48 0.95
C SER A 718 -10.36 -13.74 1.81
N ILE A 719 -11.15 -14.76 1.48
CA ILE A 719 -12.45 -15.02 2.10
C ILE A 719 -12.59 -16.48 2.49
N THR A 720 -13.03 -16.74 3.71
CA THR A 720 -13.59 -18.02 4.14
C THR A 720 -15.12 -17.92 4.14
N PHE A 721 -15.82 -18.83 3.48
CA PHE A 721 -17.27 -18.75 3.37
C PHE A 721 -17.99 -20.08 3.63
N SER A 722 -19.25 -20.03 4.05
CA SER A 722 -20.17 -21.16 4.17
C SER A 722 -21.57 -20.75 3.70
N GLY A 723 -22.34 -21.66 3.09
CA GLY A 723 -23.73 -21.37 2.71
C GLY A 723 -23.93 -20.24 1.70
N ILE A 724 -22.94 -19.99 0.83
CA ILE A 724 -23.04 -19.00 -0.27
C ILE A 724 -23.20 -19.75 -1.59
N GLU A 725 -24.15 -19.33 -2.42
CA GLU A 725 -24.48 -20.00 -3.70
C GLU A 725 -23.73 -19.42 -4.91
N SER A 726 -23.34 -18.13 -4.87
CA SER A 726 -22.69 -17.46 -6.01
C SER A 726 -21.57 -16.53 -5.55
N ILE A 727 -20.39 -16.62 -6.16
CA ILE A 727 -19.30 -15.66 -6.00
C ILE A 727 -18.85 -15.15 -7.38
N VAL A 728 -18.72 -13.83 -7.49
CA VAL A 728 -18.20 -13.13 -8.66
C VAL A 728 -16.97 -12.34 -8.25
N GLY A 729 -15.81 -12.78 -8.73
CA GLY A 729 -14.50 -12.24 -8.44
C GLY A 729 -14.16 -10.97 -9.21
N GLY A 730 -13.05 -10.35 -8.79
CA GLY A 730 -12.61 -9.03 -9.22
C GLY A 730 -11.58 -9.07 -10.35
N SER A 731 -10.63 -8.13 -10.29
CA SER A 731 -9.48 -8.07 -11.21
C SER A 731 -8.14 -8.38 -10.52
N GLY A 732 -8.17 -8.85 -9.26
CA GLY A 732 -6.97 -9.23 -8.51
C GLY A 732 -7.04 -10.69 -8.08
N SER A 733 -5.91 -11.19 -7.58
CA SER A 733 -5.78 -12.59 -7.18
C SER A 733 -6.62 -12.92 -5.94
N ASP A 734 -7.67 -13.71 -6.13
CA ASP A 734 -8.62 -14.07 -5.10
C ASP A 734 -8.29 -15.43 -4.45
N ALA A 735 -8.30 -15.49 -3.12
CA ALA A 735 -8.07 -16.66 -2.29
C ALA A 735 -9.34 -17.02 -1.52
N LEU A 736 -10.11 -17.95 -2.08
CA LEU A 736 -11.41 -18.36 -1.55
C LEU A 736 -11.29 -19.69 -0.82
N THR A 737 -11.81 -19.75 0.40
CA THR A 737 -11.78 -20.95 1.24
C THR A 737 -13.20 -21.35 1.63
N THR A 738 -13.60 -22.57 1.33
CA THR A 738 -14.89 -23.09 1.75
C THR A 738 -14.82 -23.57 3.20
N SER A 739 -15.93 -23.43 3.93
CA SER A 739 -16.13 -24.01 5.25
C SER A 739 -17.48 -24.75 5.27
N GLY A 740 -17.46 -26.05 5.59
CA GLY A 740 -18.65 -26.92 5.57
C GLY A 740 -18.86 -27.67 4.25
N THR A 741 -20.05 -28.25 4.08
CA THR A 741 -20.42 -29.03 2.87
C THR A 741 -21.25 -28.18 1.92
N PHE A 742 -20.93 -28.22 0.63
CA PHE A 742 -21.63 -27.47 -0.41
C PHE A 742 -22.28 -28.40 -1.44
N SER A 743 -23.39 -27.95 -2.01
CA SER A 743 -24.10 -28.61 -3.11
C SER A 743 -24.60 -27.54 -4.08
N GLY A 744 -24.07 -27.48 -5.29
CA GLY A 744 -24.51 -26.55 -6.34
C GLY A 744 -24.12 -25.08 -6.09
N PHE A 745 -22.88 -24.73 -6.39
CA PHE A 745 -22.28 -23.40 -6.19
C PHE A 745 -21.78 -22.82 -7.52
N ASN A 746 -21.93 -21.52 -7.78
CA ASN A 746 -21.34 -20.87 -8.96
C ASN A 746 -20.19 -19.96 -8.55
N LEU A 747 -19.02 -20.15 -9.16
CA LEU A 747 -17.85 -19.32 -8.95
C LEU A 747 -17.30 -18.83 -10.29
N ASN A 748 -17.11 -17.52 -10.37
CA ASN A 748 -16.27 -16.88 -11.36
C ASN A 748 -15.16 -16.13 -10.62
N GLY A 749 -13.89 -16.53 -10.74
CA GLY A 749 -12.78 -15.82 -10.07
C GLY A 749 -12.46 -14.45 -10.68
N GLY A 750 -12.96 -14.17 -11.89
CA GLY A 750 -12.73 -12.88 -12.55
C GLY A 750 -11.42 -12.85 -13.32
N ASN A 751 -10.64 -11.77 -13.20
CA ASN A 751 -9.27 -11.74 -13.70
C ASN A 751 -8.33 -11.77 -12.51
N GLY A 752 -7.20 -12.46 -12.64
CA GLY A 752 -6.26 -12.58 -11.54
C GLY A 752 -5.58 -13.92 -11.61
N THR A 753 -4.91 -14.30 -10.53
CA THR A 753 -4.54 -15.69 -10.28
C THR A 753 -5.38 -16.15 -9.10
N ASP A 754 -6.46 -16.85 -9.38
CA ASP A 754 -7.52 -17.14 -8.44
C ASP A 754 -7.41 -18.57 -7.91
N SER A 755 -7.74 -18.74 -6.64
CA SER A 755 -7.64 -20.02 -5.95
C SER A 755 -8.89 -20.32 -5.13
N LEU A 756 -9.37 -21.56 -5.22
CA LEU A 756 -10.44 -22.09 -4.38
C LEU A 756 -9.91 -23.26 -3.55
N THR A 757 -9.86 -23.07 -2.24
CA THR A 757 -9.55 -24.09 -1.25
C THR A 757 -10.83 -24.69 -0.69
N TRP A 758 -11.05 -25.97 -0.95
CA TRP A 758 -12.14 -26.74 -0.40
C TRP A 758 -11.74 -27.35 0.94
N SER A 759 -12.25 -26.82 2.05
CA SER A 759 -12.03 -27.41 3.37
C SER A 759 -13.16 -28.39 3.64
N THR A 760 -12.96 -29.69 3.39
CA THR A 760 -14.04 -30.66 3.62
C THR A 760 -14.32 -30.74 5.12
N GLY A 761 -15.50 -30.29 5.55
CA GLY A 761 -16.11 -30.85 6.76
C GLY A 761 -16.31 -32.35 6.55
N THR A 762 -15.92 -33.18 7.53
CA THR A 762 -16.06 -34.66 7.60
C THR A 762 -16.41 -35.35 6.27
N VAL A 763 -15.40 -35.92 5.59
CA VAL A 763 -15.61 -36.69 4.36
C VAL A 763 -16.66 -37.78 4.60
N PRO A 764 -17.69 -37.89 3.74
CA PRO A 764 -18.69 -38.94 3.87
C PRO A 764 -18.03 -40.33 3.76
N THR A 765 -18.48 -41.26 4.59
CA THR A 765 -17.86 -42.57 4.84
C THR A 765 -17.67 -43.43 3.57
N THR A 766 -16.78 -44.43 3.67
CA THR A 766 -16.40 -45.44 2.65
C THR A 766 -17.38 -45.61 1.47
N GLY A 767 -16.91 -45.31 0.26
CA GLY A 767 -17.68 -45.43 -0.99
C GLY A 767 -18.48 -44.19 -1.40
N SER A 768 -18.26 -43.05 -0.72
CA SER A 768 -18.90 -41.79 -1.07
C SER A 768 -18.12 -41.07 -2.17
N GLN A 769 -18.78 -40.83 -3.30
CA GLN A 769 -18.28 -40.01 -4.40
C GLN A 769 -18.47 -38.53 -4.06
N ILE A 770 -17.40 -37.73 -4.11
CA ILE A 770 -17.55 -36.26 -4.11
C ILE A 770 -17.85 -35.88 -5.56
N VAL A 771 -19.14 -35.80 -5.89
CA VAL A 771 -19.59 -35.25 -7.17
C VAL A 771 -19.61 -33.73 -7.03
N ILE A 772 -18.65 -33.08 -7.67
CA ILE A 772 -18.54 -31.64 -7.72
C ILE A 772 -19.46 -31.18 -8.87
N THR A 773 -20.68 -30.74 -8.54
CA THR A 773 -21.62 -30.07 -9.47
C THR A 773 -21.62 -28.52 -9.49
N PRO A 774 -20.64 -27.77 -8.92
CA PRO A 774 -20.58 -26.33 -9.12
C PRO A 774 -20.13 -25.98 -10.54
N THR A 775 -20.53 -24.80 -10.99
CA THR A 775 -19.92 -24.17 -12.17
C THR A 775 -18.75 -23.32 -11.69
N ILE A 776 -17.53 -23.64 -12.11
CA ILE A 776 -16.32 -22.90 -11.78
C ILE A 776 -15.74 -22.34 -13.09
N SER A 777 -15.43 -21.05 -13.09
CA SER A 777 -14.83 -20.35 -14.22
C SER A 777 -13.77 -19.37 -13.73
N ASN A 778 -12.70 -19.18 -14.52
CA ASN A 778 -11.60 -18.27 -14.19
C ASN A 778 -11.05 -18.50 -12.77
N VAL A 779 -10.78 -19.75 -12.43
CA VAL A 779 -10.08 -20.11 -11.19
C VAL A 779 -8.91 -20.97 -11.59
N GLU A 780 -7.70 -20.49 -11.43
CA GLU A 780 -6.50 -21.18 -11.92
C GLU A 780 -6.11 -22.36 -11.02
N SER A 781 -6.35 -22.24 -9.70
CA SER A 781 -5.92 -23.23 -8.70
C SER A 781 -7.08 -23.77 -7.86
N LEU A 782 -7.31 -25.08 -7.93
CA LEU A 782 -8.21 -25.78 -7.01
C LEU A 782 -7.41 -26.54 -5.95
N ILE A 783 -7.69 -26.29 -4.68
CA ILE A 783 -7.00 -26.94 -3.56
C ILE A 783 -8.04 -27.74 -2.76
N PHE A 784 -7.84 -29.04 -2.58
CA PHE A 784 -8.72 -29.89 -1.78
C PHE A 784 -8.03 -30.24 -0.46
N ASN A 785 -8.51 -29.69 0.65
CA ASN A 785 -8.05 -30.04 2.00
C ASN A 785 -8.96 -31.12 2.58
N VAL A 786 -8.53 -32.37 2.45
CA VAL A 786 -9.26 -33.56 2.86
C VAL A 786 -8.76 -34.03 4.23
N HIS A 787 -9.60 -33.93 5.26
CA HIS A 787 -9.26 -34.44 6.59
C HIS A 787 -9.81 -35.86 6.76
N PRO A 788 -8.97 -36.89 7.02
CA PRO A 788 -9.47 -38.22 7.32
C PRO A 788 -10.26 -38.18 8.63
N GLY A 789 -11.48 -38.71 8.62
CA GLY A 789 -12.15 -39.08 9.86
C GLY A 789 -11.28 -40.10 10.60
N SER A 790 -11.22 -40.01 11.93
CA SER A 790 -10.30 -40.75 12.81
C SER A 790 -10.53 -42.28 12.92
N GLY A 791 -11.00 -42.94 11.85
CA GLY A 791 -11.32 -44.36 11.82
C GLY A 791 -10.23 -45.19 11.13
N ALA A 792 -9.57 -46.06 11.89
CA ALA A 792 -8.72 -47.11 11.34
C ALA A 792 -9.59 -48.19 10.65
N GLY A 793 -9.91 -47.99 9.39
CA GLY A 793 -10.62 -48.96 8.54
C GLY A 793 -10.29 -48.69 7.08
N ASN A 794 -10.20 -49.76 6.28
CA ASN A 794 -9.93 -49.73 4.84
C ASN A 794 -10.53 -48.48 4.16
N PHE A 795 -9.65 -47.61 3.68
CA PHE A 795 -10.04 -46.42 2.93
C PHE A 795 -10.77 -46.86 1.66
N GLY A 796 -12.04 -46.46 1.51
CA GLY A 796 -12.71 -46.55 0.22
C GLY A 796 -12.08 -45.51 -0.71
N SER A 797 -12.01 -45.81 -2.01
CA SER A 797 -11.59 -44.84 -3.01
C SER A 797 -12.44 -43.57 -2.89
N LEU A 798 -11.81 -42.44 -2.58
CA LEU A 798 -12.45 -41.14 -2.72
C LEU A 798 -12.38 -40.76 -4.20
N GLU A 799 -13.47 -40.97 -4.93
CA GLU A 799 -13.57 -40.55 -6.33
C GLU A 799 -13.99 -39.08 -6.38
N THR A 800 -13.09 -38.22 -6.84
CA THR A 800 -13.44 -36.87 -7.27
C THR A 800 -13.86 -36.90 -8.73
N HIS A 801 -15.12 -36.59 -8.99
CA HIS A 801 -15.61 -36.39 -10.34
C HIS A 801 -15.77 -34.88 -10.57
N LEU A 802 -14.85 -34.31 -11.33
CA LEU A 802 -14.97 -32.95 -11.85
C LEU A 802 -15.74 -33.06 -13.16
N ASP A 803 -16.84 -32.35 -13.36
CA ASP A 803 -17.47 -32.33 -14.69
C ASP A 803 -16.76 -31.26 -15.55
N PRO A 804 -16.02 -31.63 -16.61
CA PRO A 804 -15.32 -30.66 -17.44
C PRO A 804 -16.28 -29.71 -18.18
N ALA A 805 -17.58 -30.03 -18.26
CA ALA A 805 -18.58 -29.10 -18.79
C ALA A 805 -18.87 -27.92 -17.85
N ASN A 806 -18.64 -28.09 -16.55
CA ASN A 806 -18.94 -27.08 -15.53
C ASN A 806 -17.68 -26.40 -14.99
N ILE A 807 -16.48 -26.86 -15.35
CA ILE A 807 -15.22 -26.32 -14.83
C ILE A 807 -14.36 -25.81 -15.99
N SER A 808 -13.99 -24.54 -15.94
CA SER A 808 -13.15 -23.86 -16.94
C SER A 808 -12.11 -22.96 -16.26
N GLY A 809 -10.95 -22.81 -16.90
CA GLY A 809 -9.86 -21.94 -16.40
C GLY A 809 -8.91 -22.62 -15.39
N VAL A 810 -9.29 -23.77 -14.80
CA VAL A 810 -8.44 -24.50 -13.87
C VAL A 810 -7.20 -25.04 -14.58
N THR A 811 -6.02 -24.65 -14.09
CA THR A 811 -4.71 -25.07 -14.62
C THR A 811 -3.96 -25.99 -13.66
N SER A 812 -4.19 -25.84 -12.36
CA SER A 812 -3.58 -26.63 -11.31
C SER A 812 -4.59 -27.17 -10.31
N ILE A 813 -4.38 -28.42 -9.89
CA ILE A 813 -5.12 -29.04 -8.79
C ILE A 813 -4.12 -29.45 -7.73
N GLN A 814 -4.37 -29.05 -6.48
CA GLN A 814 -3.64 -29.52 -5.31
C GLN A 814 -4.59 -30.32 -4.42
N ILE A 815 -4.12 -31.44 -3.89
CA ILE A 815 -4.85 -32.25 -2.91
C ILE A 815 -3.98 -32.37 -1.66
N THR A 816 -4.49 -31.99 -0.50
CA THR A 816 -3.80 -32.05 0.79
C THR A 816 -4.61 -32.89 1.78
N GLY A 817 -4.05 -33.94 2.37
CA GLY A 817 -4.81 -34.81 3.30
C GLY A 817 -4.13 -36.12 3.70
N GLY A 818 -4.81 -36.94 4.50
CA GLY A 818 -4.34 -38.29 4.87
C GLY A 818 -5.27 -39.40 4.37
N GLY A 819 -4.70 -40.48 3.81
CA GLY A 819 -5.42 -41.65 3.28
C GLY A 819 -5.37 -41.77 1.76
N GLY A 820 -5.44 -43.00 1.23
CA GLY A 820 -5.28 -43.26 -0.22
C GLY A 820 -6.35 -42.57 -1.06
N PHE A 821 -5.92 -41.89 -2.12
CA PHE A 821 -6.77 -41.11 -3.02
C PHE A 821 -6.85 -41.74 -4.42
N TYR A 822 -7.99 -41.60 -5.10
CA TYR A 822 -8.16 -42.00 -6.49
C TYR A 822 -8.65 -40.81 -7.34
N VAL A 823 -7.79 -40.27 -8.21
CA VAL A 823 -8.22 -39.27 -9.22
C VAL A 823 -8.46 -40.01 -10.54
N ASP A 824 -9.65 -39.86 -11.11
CA ASP A 824 -9.88 -40.22 -12.51
C ASP A 824 -9.69 -38.98 -13.39
N THR A 825 -8.61 -38.99 -14.17
CA THR A 825 -8.21 -37.89 -15.05
C THR A 825 -9.10 -37.74 -16.28
N ASN A 826 -9.92 -38.74 -16.63
CA ASN A 826 -10.88 -38.63 -17.74
C ASN A 826 -11.93 -37.55 -17.49
N TYR A 827 -12.12 -37.17 -16.23
CA TYR A 827 -13.05 -36.14 -15.78
C TYR A 827 -12.34 -34.81 -15.49
N LEU A 828 -11.02 -34.72 -15.68
CA LEU A 828 -10.34 -33.43 -15.54
C LEU A 828 -10.55 -32.56 -16.80
N PRO A 829 -10.77 -31.25 -16.64
CA PRO A 829 -10.73 -30.31 -17.75
C PRO A 829 -9.40 -30.39 -18.51
N SER A 830 -9.42 -30.24 -19.83
CA SER A 830 -8.20 -30.26 -20.66
C SER A 830 -7.22 -29.11 -20.37
N THR A 831 -7.64 -28.10 -19.62
CA THR A 831 -6.80 -26.99 -19.16
C THR A 831 -5.92 -27.38 -17.96
N VAL A 832 -6.20 -28.48 -17.27
CA VAL A 832 -5.41 -28.93 -16.12
C VAL A 832 -4.07 -29.46 -16.60
N THR A 833 -3.00 -28.71 -16.32
CA THR A 833 -1.63 -29.05 -16.75
C THR A 833 -0.80 -29.68 -15.64
N SER A 834 -1.16 -29.42 -14.37
CA SER A 834 -0.45 -29.91 -13.20
C SER A 834 -1.39 -30.44 -12.13
N VAL A 835 -1.07 -31.61 -11.58
CA VAL A 835 -1.70 -32.12 -10.35
C VAL A 835 -0.63 -32.31 -9.29
N GLN A 836 -0.86 -31.75 -8.11
CA GLN A 836 -0.01 -31.91 -6.94
C GLN A 836 -0.77 -32.64 -5.84
N VAL A 837 -0.17 -33.70 -5.31
CA VAL A 837 -0.75 -34.46 -4.19
C VAL A 837 0.22 -34.37 -3.01
N VAL A 838 -0.24 -33.73 -1.94
CA VAL A 838 0.51 -33.50 -0.70
C VAL A 838 -0.12 -34.35 0.40
N GLN A 839 0.38 -35.58 0.57
CA GLN A 839 -0.17 -36.55 1.52
C GLN A 839 0.87 -37.07 2.52
N THR A 840 0.37 -37.66 3.60
CA THR A 840 1.16 -38.53 4.49
C THR A 840 0.47 -39.89 4.68
N GLY A 841 1.04 -40.96 4.11
CA GLY A 841 0.95 -42.32 4.66
C GLY A 841 -0.05 -43.29 4.02
N SER A 842 -0.32 -43.25 2.72
CA SER A 842 -1.12 -44.28 2.01
C SER A 842 -0.84 -44.32 0.51
N VAL A 843 -1.27 -45.40 -0.17
CA VAL A 843 -1.13 -45.54 -1.63
C VAL A 843 -2.06 -44.56 -2.37
N SER A 844 -1.49 -43.65 -3.14
CA SER A 844 -2.22 -42.76 -4.05
C SER A 844 -2.31 -43.37 -5.47
N THR A 845 -3.51 -43.40 -6.05
CA THR A 845 -3.76 -43.86 -7.43
C THR A 845 -4.25 -42.73 -8.32
N LEU A 846 -3.62 -42.59 -9.49
CA LEU A 846 -4.06 -41.73 -10.59
C LEU A 846 -4.34 -42.64 -11.79
N ASP A 847 -5.50 -42.51 -12.42
CA ASP A 847 -5.89 -43.27 -13.62
C ASP A 847 -6.50 -42.31 -14.66
N GLY A 848 -6.44 -42.65 -15.94
CA GLY A 848 -7.17 -41.97 -17.02
C GLY A 848 -6.31 -41.34 -18.12
N THR A 849 -7.00 -40.87 -19.17
CA THR A 849 -6.47 -40.60 -20.51
C THR A 849 -6.19 -39.11 -20.75
N GLY A 850 -4.92 -38.72 -20.83
CA GLY A 850 -4.52 -37.52 -21.57
C GLY A 850 -4.53 -36.14 -20.87
N ASN A 851 -4.41 -36.08 -19.54
CA ASN A 851 -3.90 -34.93 -18.76
C ASN A 851 -3.79 -35.36 -17.29
N PRO A 852 -2.89 -34.83 -16.44
CA PRO A 852 -2.03 -33.66 -16.60
C PRO A 852 -0.63 -33.96 -17.20
N THR A 853 0.06 -32.92 -17.69
CA THR A 853 1.44 -33.00 -18.22
C THR A 853 2.50 -33.22 -17.14
N THR A 854 2.26 -32.72 -15.92
CA THR A 854 3.14 -32.81 -14.77
C THR A 854 2.37 -33.34 -13.57
N VAL A 855 2.91 -34.36 -12.90
CA VAL A 855 2.37 -34.86 -11.63
C VAL A 855 3.44 -34.84 -10.55
N ASN A 856 3.17 -34.15 -9.46
CA ASN A 856 4.09 -34.05 -8.32
C ASN A 856 3.44 -34.65 -7.08
N TYR A 857 4.05 -35.70 -6.55
CA TYR A 857 3.64 -36.30 -5.29
C TYR A 857 4.63 -35.91 -4.19
N ALA A 858 4.11 -35.55 -3.02
CA ALA A 858 4.89 -35.41 -1.79
C ALA A 858 4.54 -36.51 -0.77
N ASP A 859 3.92 -37.59 -1.24
CA ASP A 859 3.48 -38.74 -0.45
C ASP A 859 4.66 -39.64 -0.04
N SER A 860 4.42 -40.67 0.77
CA SER A 860 5.40 -41.74 0.99
C SER A 860 5.45 -42.69 -0.20
N ASP A 861 4.33 -43.28 -0.64
CA ASP A 861 4.37 -44.28 -1.73
C ASP A 861 3.25 -44.04 -2.77
N ILE A 862 3.60 -44.01 -4.05
CA ILE A 862 2.67 -43.78 -5.18
C ILE A 862 2.45 -45.04 -6.02
N HIS A 863 1.23 -45.25 -6.52
CA HIS A 863 0.94 -46.26 -7.54
C HIS A 863 0.16 -45.62 -8.69
N LEU A 864 0.84 -45.26 -9.77
CA LEU A 864 0.25 -44.55 -10.90
C LEU A 864 -0.06 -45.50 -12.05
N ARG A 865 -1.24 -45.35 -12.64
CA ARG A 865 -1.57 -45.93 -13.94
C ARG A 865 -1.66 -44.79 -14.93
N LEU A 866 -0.72 -44.73 -15.86
CA LEU A 866 -0.68 -43.67 -16.84
C LEU A 866 -1.32 -44.13 -18.15
N SER A 867 -2.08 -43.22 -18.75
CA SER A 867 -2.47 -43.28 -20.16
C SER A 867 -2.38 -41.89 -20.81
N GLY A 868 -1.82 -41.80 -22.02
CA GLY A 868 -1.56 -40.56 -22.75
C GLY A 868 -0.21 -39.85 -22.48
N ALA A 869 -0.17 -38.54 -22.76
CA ALA A 869 1.06 -37.73 -22.89
C ALA A 869 1.61 -37.14 -21.57
N THR A 870 1.58 -37.89 -20.47
CA THR A 870 2.19 -37.44 -19.20
C THR A 870 3.70 -37.38 -19.35
N THR A 871 4.28 -36.18 -19.20
CA THR A 871 5.69 -35.92 -19.55
C THR A 871 6.64 -35.95 -18.36
N SER A 872 6.14 -35.74 -17.13
CA SER A 872 6.97 -35.70 -15.94
C SER A 872 6.24 -36.19 -14.69
N VAL A 873 6.89 -37.06 -13.92
CA VAL A 873 6.42 -37.55 -12.61
C VAL A 873 7.55 -37.41 -11.58
N THR A 874 7.24 -36.78 -10.45
CA THR A 874 8.11 -36.82 -9.27
C THR A 874 7.50 -37.75 -8.24
N GLY A 875 8.23 -38.79 -7.86
CA GLY A 875 7.85 -39.73 -6.82
C GLY A 875 7.87 -39.09 -5.43
N GLY A 876 7.33 -39.84 -4.48
CA GLY A 876 7.27 -39.50 -3.08
C GLY A 876 8.62 -39.61 -2.37
N SER A 877 8.55 -39.55 -1.05
CA SER A 877 9.70 -39.67 -0.14
C SER A 877 9.89 -41.08 0.43
N GLY A 878 8.99 -42.00 0.10
CA GLY A 878 9.08 -43.40 0.51
C GLY A 878 9.95 -44.21 -0.46
N SER A 879 9.61 -45.48 -0.63
CA SER A 879 10.51 -46.44 -1.31
C SER A 879 9.77 -47.46 -2.15
N SER A 880 8.48 -47.25 -2.39
CA SER A 880 7.60 -48.15 -3.15
C SER A 880 6.80 -47.40 -4.21
N ASP A 881 7.36 -46.33 -4.75
CA ASP A 881 6.77 -45.58 -5.84
C ASP A 881 6.77 -46.38 -7.13
N SER A 882 5.60 -46.54 -7.74
CA SER A 882 5.42 -47.34 -8.94
C SER A 882 4.57 -46.65 -10.00
N ILE A 883 4.92 -46.88 -11.27
CA ILE A 883 4.20 -46.42 -12.45
C ILE A 883 3.92 -47.61 -13.35
N VAL A 884 2.71 -47.67 -13.91
CA VAL A 884 2.31 -48.67 -14.91
C VAL A 884 1.83 -47.94 -16.17
N LEU A 885 2.51 -48.17 -17.29
CA LEU A 885 2.16 -47.65 -18.61
C LEU A 885 1.19 -48.65 -19.28
N SER A 886 -0.12 -48.37 -19.21
CA SER A 886 -1.13 -49.42 -19.42
C SER A 886 -1.98 -49.29 -20.70
N ASP A 887 -1.84 -48.22 -21.47
CA ASP A 887 -2.72 -47.95 -22.62
C ASP A 887 -2.25 -48.52 -23.96
N GLY A 888 -1.04 -49.08 -23.99
CA GLY A 888 -0.45 -49.68 -25.20
C GLY A 888 -0.03 -48.66 -26.26
N THR A 889 0.04 -47.37 -25.93
CA THR A 889 0.57 -46.31 -26.78
C THR A 889 2.00 -45.94 -26.36
N ALA A 890 2.71 -45.19 -27.19
CA ALA A 890 4.06 -44.73 -26.89
C ALA A 890 4.03 -43.56 -25.89
N HIS A 891 4.82 -43.66 -24.82
CA HIS A 891 4.99 -42.60 -23.83
C HIS A 891 6.37 -41.93 -23.90
N THR A 892 6.46 -40.69 -23.44
CA THR A 892 7.74 -40.01 -23.17
C THR A 892 7.69 -39.42 -21.78
N LEU A 893 8.40 -40.05 -20.83
CA LEU A 893 8.26 -39.80 -19.40
C LEU A 893 9.61 -39.44 -18.78
N SER A 894 9.66 -38.32 -18.05
CA SER A 894 10.75 -38.00 -17.13
C SER A 894 10.33 -38.37 -15.71
N VAL A 895 11.15 -39.13 -14.99
CA VAL A 895 10.87 -39.56 -13.61
C VAL A 895 11.95 -39.12 -12.65
N SER A 896 11.57 -38.79 -11.42
CA SER A 896 12.51 -38.46 -10.34
C SER A 896 12.03 -39.10 -9.04
N GLY A 897 12.87 -39.91 -8.38
CA GLY A 897 12.49 -40.56 -7.11
C GLY A 897 11.37 -41.59 -7.26
N VAL A 898 11.25 -42.25 -8.42
CA VAL A 898 10.29 -43.34 -8.65
C VAL A 898 11.06 -44.65 -8.67
N GLU A 899 10.69 -45.61 -7.82
CA GLU A 899 11.44 -46.86 -7.69
C GLU A 899 11.13 -47.90 -8.79
N SER A 900 9.91 -47.94 -9.31
CA SER A 900 9.49 -48.99 -10.26
C SER A 900 8.62 -48.45 -11.39
N ILE A 901 8.90 -48.88 -12.62
CA ILE A 901 8.13 -48.50 -13.81
C ILE A 901 7.88 -49.76 -14.62
N THR A 902 6.63 -50.02 -14.99
CA THR A 902 6.26 -51.14 -15.86
C THR A 902 5.85 -50.60 -17.23
N GLY A 903 6.59 -50.99 -18.26
CA GLY A 903 6.36 -50.64 -19.67
C GLY A 903 5.09 -51.25 -20.26
N GLY A 904 4.61 -50.64 -21.35
CA GLY A 904 3.40 -51.03 -22.07
C GLY A 904 3.67 -51.90 -23.30
N ASN A 905 2.76 -51.82 -24.29
CA ASN A 905 3.00 -52.35 -25.64
C ASN A 905 3.50 -51.27 -26.63
N GLY A 906 3.67 -50.04 -26.13
CA GLY A 906 4.14 -48.90 -26.91
C GLY A 906 5.64 -48.92 -27.08
N VAL A 907 6.17 -47.98 -27.88
CA VAL A 907 7.60 -47.66 -27.87
C VAL A 907 7.78 -46.53 -26.87
N ASP A 908 8.16 -46.88 -25.65
CA ASP A 908 8.20 -45.95 -24.53
C ASP A 908 9.59 -45.33 -24.39
N THR A 909 9.66 -44.04 -24.05
CA THR A 909 10.90 -43.35 -23.70
C THR A 909 10.83 -42.89 -22.26
N VAL A 910 11.63 -43.49 -21.37
CA VAL A 910 11.68 -43.15 -19.94
C VAL A 910 13.03 -42.59 -19.59
N SER A 911 13.07 -41.45 -18.92
CA SER A 911 14.31 -40.79 -18.48
C SER A 911 14.29 -40.58 -16.97
N ALA A 912 15.16 -41.26 -16.25
CA ALA A 912 15.33 -41.06 -14.81
C ALA A 912 16.27 -39.88 -14.53
N THR A 913 15.86 -38.97 -13.65
CA THR A 913 16.64 -37.77 -13.29
C THR A 913 17.22 -37.83 -11.88
N SER A 914 16.70 -38.69 -10.99
CA SER A 914 17.30 -38.98 -9.68
C SER A 914 16.71 -40.26 -9.06
N GLY A 915 17.45 -40.86 -8.11
CA GLY A 915 17.07 -42.09 -7.42
C GLY A 915 17.45 -43.34 -8.19
N ALA A 916 17.34 -44.50 -7.54
CA ALA A 916 17.51 -45.80 -8.17
C ALA A 916 16.17 -46.25 -8.76
N VAL A 917 16.13 -46.58 -10.05
CA VAL A 917 14.90 -46.98 -10.75
C VAL A 917 14.99 -48.42 -11.26
N THR A 918 13.91 -49.18 -11.11
CA THR A 918 13.70 -50.46 -11.81
C THR A 918 12.68 -50.25 -12.93
N PHE A 919 13.13 -50.28 -14.18
CA PHE A 919 12.25 -50.35 -15.34
C PHE A 919 12.00 -51.81 -15.69
N ILE A 920 10.75 -52.23 -15.69
CA ILE A 920 10.28 -53.55 -16.13
C ILE A 920 9.83 -53.38 -17.57
N GLY A 921 10.52 -54.04 -18.50
CA GLY A 921 10.29 -53.91 -19.92
C GLY A 921 8.88 -54.35 -20.37
N GLY A 922 8.57 -54.00 -21.62
CA GLY A 922 7.27 -54.15 -22.26
C GLY A 922 7.40 -54.73 -23.67
N ALA A 923 6.30 -54.83 -24.39
CA ALA A 923 6.42 -55.10 -25.83
C ALA A 923 6.70 -53.77 -26.53
N GLY A 924 7.74 -53.70 -27.34
CA GLY A 924 8.20 -52.41 -27.85
C GLY A 924 9.69 -52.46 -28.10
N ALA A 925 10.26 -51.36 -28.58
CA ALA A 925 11.70 -51.17 -28.58
C ALA A 925 11.95 -49.91 -27.77
N ASP A 926 11.89 -50.06 -26.46
CA ASP A 926 11.81 -48.95 -25.51
C ASP A 926 13.16 -48.26 -25.36
N ILE A 927 13.15 -47.01 -24.91
CA ILE A 927 14.34 -46.21 -24.65
C ILE A 927 14.34 -45.83 -23.18
N VAL A 928 15.27 -46.38 -22.41
CA VAL A 928 15.44 -46.10 -20.99
C VAL A 928 16.76 -45.34 -20.79
N ASN A 929 16.67 -44.11 -20.31
CA ASN A 929 17.81 -43.29 -19.95
C ASN A 929 18.00 -43.33 -18.42
N PHE A 930 19.05 -44.01 -17.95
CA PHE A 930 19.43 -44.05 -16.54
C PHE A 930 20.08 -42.75 -16.07
N THR A 931 20.29 -42.64 -14.75
CA THR A 931 20.90 -41.46 -14.17
C THR A 931 22.40 -41.42 -14.44
N SER A 932 22.89 -40.38 -15.13
CA SER A 932 24.32 -40.25 -15.49
C SER A 932 25.30 -40.04 -14.32
N SER A 933 24.79 -39.84 -13.10
CA SER A 933 25.60 -39.62 -11.89
C SER A 933 25.74 -40.92 -11.11
N GLY A 934 26.95 -41.49 -11.04
CA GLY A 934 27.21 -42.71 -10.27
C GLY A 934 26.75 -42.61 -8.81
N GLY A 935 26.22 -43.71 -8.28
CA GLY A 935 25.74 -43.85 -6.90
C GLY A 935 24.33 -44.43 -6.73
N ASN A 936 23.55 -44.57 -7.81
CA ASN A 936 22.23 -45.23 -7.82
C ASN A 936 22.34 -46.57 -8.56
N ALA A 937 21.69 -47.62 -8.06
CA ALA A 937 21.71 -48.92 -8.74
C ALA A 937 20.46 -49.05 -9.62
N ASP A 938 20.54 -48.58 -10.87
CA ASP A 938 19.43 -48.63 -11.81
C ASP A 938 19.31 -50.06 -12.43
N ILE A 939 18.09 -50.51 -12.68
CA ILE A 939 17.79 -51.87 -13.16
C ILE A 939 16.88 -51.82 -14.38
N MET A 940 17.34 -52.40 -15.49
CA MET A 940 16.49 -52.77 -16.63
C MET A 940 16.09 -54.23 -16.45
N LYS A 941 14.81 -54.53 -16.22
CA LYS A 941 14.30 -55.87 -15.94
C LYS A 941 13.46 -56.41 -17.10
N TYR A 942 13.92 -57.52 -17.67
CA TYR A 942 13.19 -58.29 -18.67
C TYR A 942 12.37 -59.40 -18.00
N ALA A 943 11.04 -59.27 -18.07
CA ALA A 943 10.08 -60.21 -17.47
C ALA A 943 9.32 -61.06 -18.50
N ALA A 944 9.64 -60.93 -19.79
CA ALA A 944 9.09 -61.75 -20.87
C ALA A 944 10.17 -62.03 -21.93
N THR A 945 10.11 -63.18 -22.61
CA THR A 945 11.09 -63.51 -23.68
C THR A 945 10.83 -62.80 -25.00
N GLY A 946 9.70 -62.12 -25.13
CA GLY A 946 9.35 -61.28 -26.28
C GLY A 946 9.71 -59.79 -26.12
N ASP A 947 10.24 -59.42 -24.95
CA ASP A 947 10.71 -58.09 -24.59
C ASP A 947 12.16 -57.95 -25.08
N VAL A 948 12.32 -57.37 -26.28
CA VAL A 948 13.58 -57.38 -27.04
C VAL A 948 13.72 -56.12 -27.89
N GLY A 949 14.96 -55.62 -28.00
CA GLY A 949 15.30 -54.49 -28.87
C GLY A 949 15.34 -53.13 -28.16
N ASP A 950 15.34 -53.11 -26.84
CA ASP A 950 15.35 -51.87 -26.06
C ASP A 950 16.71 -51.19 -26.04
N TYR A 951 16.73 -49.89 -25.75
CA TYR A 951 17.92 -49.06 -25.60
C TYR A 951 18.08 -48.66 -24.14
N VAL A 952 19.14 -49.13 -23.50
CA VAL A 952 19.53 -48.78 -22.13
C VAL A 952 20.71 -47.81 -22.21
N ASN A 953 20.43 -46.54 -21.98
CA ASN A 953 21.37 -45.44 -22.10
C ASN A 953 21.90 -45.00 -20.73
N TYR A 954 23.09 -44.37 -20.74
CA TYR A 954 23.81 -43.92 -19.54
C TYR A 954 24.14 -45.03 -18.53
N PHE A 955 24.32 -46.26 -19.00
CA PHE A 955 24.64 -47.41 -18.17
C PHE A 955 26.05 -47.32 -17.56
N VAL A 956 26.14 -47.46 -16.23
CA VAL A 956 27.38 -47.47 -15.44
C VAL A 956 27.68 -48.91 -14.99
N SER A 957 28.66 -49.53 -15.65
CA SER A 957 29.13 -50.88 -15.28
C SER A 957 29.63 -50.94 -13.83
N GLY A 958 29.27 -52.01 -13.12
CA GLY A 958 29.53 -52.21 -11.70
C GLY A 958 28.41 -51.70 -10.79
N GLU A 959 27.67 -50.69 -11.20
CA GLU A 959 26.57 -50.08 -10.42
C GLU A 959 25.22 -50.57 -10.95
N ASP A 960 24.91 -50.27 -12.21
CA ASP A 960 23.64 -50.62 -12.86
C ASP A 960 23.55 -52.11 -13.21
N LYS A 961 22.32 -52.61 -13.42
CA LYS A 961 22.06 -54.02 -13.74
C LYS A 961 21.06 -54.19 -14.88
N VAL A 962 21.34 -55.18 -15.72
CA VAL A 962 20.35 -55.76 -16.62
C VAL A 962 19.85 -57.06 -15.99
N SER A 963 18.59 -57.08 -15.57
CA SER A 963 17.98 -58.18 -14.84
C SER A 963 17.07 -59.01 -15.73
N PHE A 964 17.10 -60.33 -15.57
CA PHE A 964 16.26 -61.28 -16.31
C PHE A 964 15.44 -62.15 -15.36
N ASP A 965 14.22 -62.49 -15.75
CA ASP A 965 13.46 -63.52 -15.04
C ASP A 965 14.09 -64.91 -15.26
N GLY A 966 14.55 -65.56 -14.20
CA GLY A 966 15.28 -66.85 -14.28
C GLY A 966 14.40 -68.05 -14.64
N ALA A 967 13.07 -67.94 -14.53
CA ALA A 967 12.16 -68.99 -15.01
C ALA A 967 11.96 -68.93 -16.53
N LEU A 968 12.13 -67.74 -17.12
CA LEU A 968 11.94 -67.50 -18.55
C LEU A 968 13.25 -67.52 -19.33
N PHE A 969 14.31 -66.91 -18.78
CA PHE A 969 15.64 -66.87 -19.37
C PHE A 969 16.53 -67.92 -18.69
N THR A 970 16.69 -69.06 -19.36
CA THR A 970 17.49 -70.17 -18.83
C THR A 970 18.98 -69.93 -19.04
N HIS A 971 19.77 -70.28 -18.03
CA HIS A 971 21.22 -70.41 -18.08
C HIS A 971 21.62 -71.68 -17.32
N THR A 972 22.81 -72.22 -17.59
CA THR A 972 23.23 -73.50 -16.99
C THR A 972 23.68 -73.32 -15.54
N ASN A 973 22.73 -73.22 -14.60
CA ASN A 973 22.98 -73.56 -13.20
C ASN A 973 21.69 -74.03 -12.49
N GLY A 974 21.46 -75.35 -12.48
CA GLY A 974 20.40 -75.95 -11.70
C GLY A 974 20.68 -75.89 -10.20
N ALA A 975 19.98 -75.02 -9.47
CA ALA A 975 19.76 -75.19 -8.03
C ALA A 975 18.43 -74.54 -7.61
N ALA A 976 17.52 -75.38 -7.13
CA ALA A 976 16.21 -75.02 -6.60
C ALA A 976 16.30 -74.43 -5.18
N ASN A 977 15.41 -73.48 -4.89
CA ASN A 977 14.90 -73.10 -3.56
C ASN A 977 15.92 -72.92 -2.41
N GLY A 978 16.31 -71.67 -2.16
CA GLY A 978 16.93 -71.25 -0.89
C GLY A 978 17.51 -69.84 -0.98
N ALA A 979 17.03 -68.93 -0.13
CA ALA A 979 17.43 -67.53 -0.11
C ALA A 979 18.95 -67.33 -0.10
N LEU A 980 19.50 -66.83 -1.20
CA LEU A 980 20.84 -66.30 -1.35
C LEU A 980 20.78 -65.10 -2.29
N GLY A 981 21.20 -63.92 -1.82
CA GLY A 981 21.44 -62.79 -2.70
C GLY A 981 22.53 -63.14 -3.71
N GLY A 982 22.20 -63.03 -4.99
CA GLY A 982 23.13 -63.19 -6.10
C GLY A 982 22.80 -64.38 -7.00
N PHE A 983 21.87 -64.20 -7.94
CA PHE A 983 21.81 -65.03 -9.15
C PHE A 983 22.63 -64.35 -10.25
N ALA A 984 23.96 -64.41 -10.13
CA ALA A 984 24.89 -63.84 -11.10
C ALA A 984 25.29 -64.88 -12.17
N LEU A 985 25.50 -64.44 -13.41
CA LEU A 985 26.02 -65.30 -14.48
C LEU A 985 27.43 -65.82 -14.16
N ASN A 986 27.68 -67.10 -14.45
CA ASN A 986 29.06 -67.59 -14.48
C ASN A 986 29.80 -67.01 -15.68
N ALA A 987 31.11 -66.80 -15.54
CA ALA A 987 31.96 -66.40 -16.66
C ALA A 987 31.94 -67.40 -17.83
N SER A 988 31.47 -68.63 -17.62
CA SER A 988 31.27 -69.64 -18.68
C SER A 988 30.06 -69.38 -19.57
N ASP A 989 29.13 -68.54 -19.12
CA ASP A 989 27.83 -68.29 -19.77
C ASP A 989 27.76 -66.90 -20.43
N PHE A 990 28.82 -66.10 -20.31
CA PHE A 990 28.92 -64.72 -20.79
C PHE A 990 30.21 -64.48 -21.60
N THR A 991 30.17 -63.64 -22.63
CA THR A 991 31.36 -63.14 -23.34
C THR A 991 31.19 -61.69 -23.83
N THR A 992 32.31 -60.98 -24.06
CA THR A 992 32.34 -59.62 -24.65
C THR A 992 32.82 -59.60 -26.11
N THR A 993 32.97 -60.77 -26.74
CA THR A 993 33.40 -60.91 -28.13
C THR A 993 32.20 -60.72 -29.07
N GLY A 994 32.23 -59.67 -29.88
CA GLY A 994 31.09 -59.14 -30.65
C GLY A 994 30.57 -60.02 -31.79
N ALA A 995 29.79 -61.06 -31.46
CA ALA A 995 28.99 -61.77 -32.44
C ALA A 995 27.77 -62.47 -31.82
N ALA A 996 26.67 -62.50 -32.58
CA ALA A 996 25.45 -63.26 -32.30
C ALA A 996 25.62 -64.80 -32.34
N ASN A 997 26.85 -65.31 -32.29
CA ASN A 997 27.16 -66.75 -32.41
C ASN A 997 28.30 -67.15 -31.46
N SER A 998 28.31 -66.57 -30.27
CA SER A 998 29.36 -66.79 -29.26
C SER A 998 29.39 -68.20 -28.68
N GLY A 999 28.31 -68.99 -28.83
CA GLY A 999 28.13 -70.25 -28.12
C GLY A 999 27.98 -70.05 -26.61
N LYS A 1000 27.50 -68.88 -26.20
CA LYS A 1000 27.24 -68.46 -24.82
C LYS A 1000 25.81 -68.00 -24.70
N HIS A 1001 25.22 -68.19 -23.52
CA HIS A 1001 23.86 -67.73 -23.27
C HIS A 1001 23.73 -66.21 -23.39
N PHE A 1002 24.77 -65.47 -23.00
CA PHE A 1002 24.81 -64.02 -23.16
C PHE A 1002 26.10 -63.58 -23.85
N ALA A 1003 25.99 -62.64 -24.79
CA ALA A 1003 27.14 -62.02 -25.43
C ALA A 1003 26.95 -60.51 -25.58
N TYR A 1004 27.90 -59.71 -25.10
CA TYR A 1004 27.90 -58.27 -25.26
C TYR A 1004 28.90 -57.84 -26.34
N ASP A 1005 28.42 -57.18 -27.39
CA ASP A 1005 29.28 -56.64 -28.44
C ASP A 1005 29.76 -55.24 -28.09
N THR A 1006 31.00 -55.14 -27.61
CA THR A 1006 31.63 -53.86 -27.25
C THR A 1006 31.85 -52.90 -28.43
N SER A 1007 31.63 -53.33 -29.68
CA SER A 1007 31.70 -52.45 -30.85
C SER A 1007 30.35 -51.85 -31.24
N THR A 1008 29.26 -52.56 -30.98
CA THR A 1008 27.90 -52.14 -31.33
C THR A 1008 27.02 -51.82 -30.13
N GLY A 1009 27.43 -52.15 -28.90
CA GLY A 1009 26.62 -51.99 -27.69
C GLY A 1009 25.52 -53.04 -27.52
N ASN A 1010 25.40 -54.02 -28.42
CA ASN A 1010 24.30 -54.98 -28.38
C ASN A 1010 24.56 -56.13 -27.39
N LEU A 1011 23.56 -56.42 -26.56
CA LEU A 1011 23.48 -57.60 -25.70
C LEU A 1011 22.61 -58.66 -26.37
N TYR A 1012 23.23 -59.79 -26.71
CA TYR A 1012 22.60 -60.94 -27.31
C TYR A 1012 22.26 -61.99 -26.25
N TYR A 1013 21.09 -62.62 -26.39
CA TYR A 1013 20.68 -63.80 -25.64
C TYR A 1013 20.50 -65.01 -26.57
N ASP A 1014 21.04 -66.15 -26.16
CA ASP A 1014 20.92 -67.45 -26.82
C ASP A 1014 20.44 -68.49 -25.79
N ALA A 1015 19.23 -69.04 -25.99
CA ALA A 1015 18.61 -69.93 -25.03
C ALA A 1015 19.35 -71.27 -24.85
N ASP A 1016 19.96 -71.81 -25.90
CA ASP A 1016 20.63 -73.12 -25.88
C ASP A 1016 22.16 -73.04 -26.04
N ALA A 1017 22.69 -71.82 -26.27
CA ALA A 1017 24.11 -71.54 -26.41
C ALA A 1017 24.79 -72.36 -27.51
N ASN A 1018 24.05 -72.74 -28.57
CA ASN A 1018 24.52 -73.66 -29.61
C ASN A 1018 25.39 -73.01 -30.71
N ALA A 1019 25.64 -71.69 -30.63
CA ALA A 1019 26.41 -70.89 -31.60
C ALA A 1019 25.78 -70.78 -33.01
N SER A 1020 24.47 -71.00 -33.13
CA SER A 1020 23.67 -70.79 -34.34
C SER A 1020 23.23 -69.34 -34.47
N THR A 1021 23.36 -68.76 -35.67
CA THR A 1021 22.95 -67.38 -35.94
C THR A 1021 21.43 -67.18 -35.96
N ASN A 1022 20.64 -68.26 -35.99
CA ASN A 1022 19.18 -68.18 -36.05
C ASN A 1022 18.52 -68.19 -34.66
N ASP A 1023 19.28 -68.48 -33.61
CA ASP A 1023 18.75 -68.74 -32.27
C ASP A 1023 19.08 -67.59 -31.28
N SER A 1024 20.02 -66.71 -31.64
CA SER A 1024 20.38 -65.53 -30.84
C SER A 1024 19.51 -64.31 -31.14
N VAL A 1025 18.99 -63.65 -30.10
CA VAL A 1025 18.17 -62.44 -30.18
C VAL A 1025 18.89 -61.26 -29.52
N VAL A 1026 18.80 -60.06 -30.10
CA VAL A 1026 19.26 -58.82 -29.44
C VAL A 1026 18.21 -58.47 -28.40
N VAL A 1027 18.55 -58.59 -27.12
CA VAL A 1027 17.65 -58.22 -26.04
C VAL A 1027 17.71 -56.71 -25.83
N ALA A 1028 18.91 -56.14 -25.76
CA ALA A 1028 19.11 -54.73 -25.45
C ALA A 1028 20.30 -54.16 -26.21
N HIS A 1029 20.25 -52.87 -26.53
CA HIS A 1029 21.41 -52.05 -26.82
C HIS A 1029 21.78 -51.28 -25.56
N VAL A 1030 22.95 -51.57 -24.99
CA VAL A 1030 23.43 -50.95 -23.73
C VAL A 1030 24.57 -49.99 -24.02
N ALA A 1031 24.37 -48.72 -23.71
CA ALA A 1031 25.29 -47.62 -23.99
C ALA A 1031 25.63 -46.82 -22.73
N SER A 1032 26.85 -46.26 -22.67
CA SER A 1032 27.31 -45.39 -21.58
C SER A 1032 26.89 -43.92 -21.75
N ASP A 1033 26.30 -43.58 -22.88
CA ASP A 1033 25.81 -42.24 -23.23
C ASP A 1033 24.39 -42.31 -23.81
N SER A 1034 23.98 -41.32 -24.60
CA SER A 1034 22.67 -41.24 -25.28
C SER A 1034 22.48 -42.26 -26.42
N GLY A 1035 23.03 -43.47 -26.29
CA GLY A 1035 22.80 -44.58 -27.22
C GLY A 1035 23.83 -44.69 -28.35
N SER A 1036 25.01 -44.08 -28.22
CA SER A 1036 26.05 -44.10 -29.26
C SER A 1036 27.32 -44.83 -28.86
N THR A 1037 27.65 -44.87 -27.58
CA THR A 1037 28.94 -45.39 -27.08
C THR A 1037 28.70 -46.65 -26.27
N ALA A 1038 29.22 -47.78 -26.75
CA ALA A 1038 29.17 -49.05 -26.02
C ALA A 1038 29.93 -48.97 -24.68
N VAL A 1039 29.44 -49.67 -23.67
CA VAL A 1039 30.01 -49.74 -22.32
C VAL A 1039 31.28 -50.58 -22.33
N SER A 1040 32.44 -49.95 -22.28
CA SER A 1040 33.74 -50.65 -22.38
C SER A 1040 34.05 -51.61 -21.21
N GLY A 1041 33.38 -51.45 -20.07
CA GLY A 1041 33.57 -52.24 -18.85
C GLY A 1041 32.55 -53.35 -18.61
N PHE A 1042 31.54 -53.49 -19.48
CA PHE A 1042 30.39 -54.38 -19.23
C PHE A 1042 30.81 -55.82 -18.97
N ALA A 1043 30.36 -56.39 -17.85
CA ALA A 1043 30.79 -57.69 -17.36
C ALA A 1043 29.61 -58.59 -16.95
N ALA A 1044 29.88 -59.88 -16.71
CA ALA A 1044 28.87 -60.83 -16.22
C ALA A 1044 28.21 -60.40 -14.90
N THR A 1045 28.90 -59.59 -14.09
CA THR A 1045 28.38 -59.00 -12.84
C THR A 1045 27.35 -57.89 -13.06
N ASP A 1046 27.23 -57.39 -14.29
CA ASP A 1046 26.23 -56.39 -14.69
C ASP A 1046 24.92 -57.05 -15.14
N ILE A 1047 24.89 -58.39 -15.24
CA ILE A 1047 23.69 -59.18 -15.51
C ILE A 1047 23.23 -59.89 -14.23
N HIS A 1048 21.96 -59.73 -13.90
CA HIS A 1048 21.32 -60.30 -12.72
C HIS A 1048 20.12 -61.16 -13.10
N PHE A 1049 19.77 -62.16 -12.29
CA PHE A 1049 18.50 -62.88 -12.42
C PHE A 1049 17.62 -62.71 -11.19
N THR A 1050 16.32 -62.60 -11.43
CA THR A 1050 15.30 -62.61 -10.39
C THR A 1050 14.45 -63.87 -10.51
N SER A 1051 14.02 -64.41 -9.37
CA SER A 1051 13.11 -65.56 -9.28
C SER A 1051 11.65 -65.18 -9.44
#